data_AF-B5YLN4-F1
#
_entry.id   AF-B5YLN4-F1
#
_cell.length_a   1.000
_cell.length_b   1.000
_cell.length_c   1.000
_cell.angle_alpha   90.00
_cell.angle_beta   90.00
_cell.angle_gamma   90.00
#
_symmetry.space_group_name_H-M   'P 1'
#
loop_
_entity.id
_entity.type
_entity.pdbx_description
1 polymer ?
#
loop_
_entity_poly.entity_id
_entity_poly.type
_entity_poly.pdbx_seq_one_letter_code
_entity_poly.pdbx_strand_id
1 'polypeptide(L)'
;MKFPFSAIFPLLISSSAASAGDAKQPARLSFQSLLPSADGVDGLVGLTDALTLDGIISVTGVQSSDGSSFGDIKTMMMAHLTSCLLDRDAVSAADGASSKTTAFEDGTIRRSLAMMGDISADDALASLPDTSPCKQFKSHLSSFRDTVDSVTDAFARRLSNEMASSMDTPLMTGRDQEQWKDISAVVEGGIKLEHFHSYQKPVVSSSVRGNTVTVDVDVKTIDFHTDQGFFLAFSPGLIVSNNVVTDLSDGFYIEDRLGNKAELQFGGQDDLVFMMGDGVNQYINNKIRGSKPLRSTPHALKLTPQDATQARVWYGRMILPPNEALVAGFDATYAELRADVIEHVNSEESTPSYHNIGCSSSELKVGLHGILASSRNLAEESDGGHTTSDCAEDEMFCWFMCQKLSDFNLTLTTCSDQNLLLQCTSPRDEVVPDGMAHGDYYPGCTNSTDPPSPYPLIDQQDNMTCPELWEEFSSSEGYDHVVDLTSAMGSVTHLMYTITDENKIKARLAFNNVFGYLAMGFANTLDTIHNGMNGGNVLLAIPGGDYSPVTGLDLSVPGSIATYVIDDVDSAFRHWMDPVDSDEDSSTVAAFETTDCFTAIMFESDHINGKAFNIDGTDEMIWAGNSADHFVGYHGPFSRQRFTIDWKAANVVFSGATEGTWVEDDSAATANETVVVVGDDHESVTTPIEDVADEIAAPSVAGGDSVSEEVPKAASDGSTNNNVAPTIQIMSVAVFLGLTTL
;
A
#
# COMPACT_ATOMS: atom_id res chain seq x y z
N MET A 1 7.63 -47.36 -66.25
CA MET A 1 6.34 -47.39 -65.52
C MET A 1 6.18 -46.06 -64.80
N LYS A 2 4.95 -45.53 -64.67
CA LYS A 2 4.67 -44.25 -63.98
C LYS A 2 3.64 -44.49 -62.88
N PHE A 3 3.91 -44.03 -61.66
CA PHE A 3 3.01 -43.91 -60.50
C PHE A 3 3.57 -42.79 -59.58
N PRO A 4 2.78 -42.16 -58.69
CA PRO A 4 2.50 -40.73 -58.90
C PRO A 4 2.71 -39.80 -57.69
N PHE A 5 2.65 -38.49 -57.98
CA PHE A 5 2.20 -37.37 -57.12
C PHE A 5 2.33 -37.49 -55.59
N SER A 6 3.29 -36.73 -55.02
CA SER A 6 3.17 -36.24 -53.65
C SER A 6 2.14 -35.10 -53.58
N ALA A 7 1.20 -35.20 -52.65
CA ALA A 7 0.33 -34.09 -52.28
C ALA A 7 1.04 -33.16 -51.28
N ILE A 8 1.02 -31.86 -51.55
CA ILE A 8 1.47 -30.83 -50.60
C ILE A 8 0.25 -30.41 -49.79
N PHE A 9 0.24 -30.71 -48.49
CA PHE A 9 -0.72 -30.12 -47.56
C PHE A 9 -0.25 -28.71 -47.19
N PRO A 10 -1.07 -27.66 -47.36
CA PRO A 10 -0.76 -26.36 -46.80
C PRO A 10 -0.94 -26.41 -45.28
N LEU A 11 0.12 -26.10 -44.54
CA LEU A 11 0.05 -25.91 -43.10
C LEU A 11 -0.70 -24.60 -42.82
N LEU A 12 -1.97 -24.70 -42.44
CA LEU A 12 -2.73 -23.56 -41.93
C LEU A 12 -2.18 -23.22 -40.54
N ILE A 13 -1.30 -22.22 -40.48
CA ILE A 13 -0.90 -21.60 -39.22
C ILE A 13 -2.09 -20.77 -38.75
N SER A 14 -2.91 -21.36 -37.88
CA SER A 14 -3.94 -20.64 -37.14
C SER A 14 -3.25 -19.68 -36.17
N SER A 15 -3.08 -18.43 -36.57
CA SER A 15 -2.67 -17.36 -35.66
C SER A 15 -3.82 -17.12 -34.67
N SER A 16 -3.79 -17.82 -33.55
CA SER A 16 -4.60 -17.51 -32.37
C SER A 16 -4.13 -16.18 -31.80
N ALA A 17 -4.69 -15.09 -32.31
CA ALA A 17 -4.65 -13.82 -31.61
C ALA A 17 -5.26 -14.03 -30.23
N ALA A 18 -4.58 -13.61 -29.17
CA ALA A 18 -5.18 -13.51 -27.86
C ALA A 18 -6.37 -12.56 -27.98
N SER A 19 -7.59 -13.05 -27.78
CA SER A 19 -8.74 -12.18 -27.62
C SER A 19 -8.51 -11.34 -26.37
N ALA A 20 -8.68 -10.02 -26.48
CA ALA A 20 -8.88 -9.19 -25.29
C ALA A 20 -9.97 -9.86 -24.44
N GLY A 21 -9.65 -10.16 -23.18
CA GLY A 21 -10.57 -10.89 -22.31
C GLY A 21 -11.90 -10.15 -22.21
N ASP A 22 -13.01 -10.85 -22.39
CA ASP A 22 -14.34 -10.23 -22.30
C ASP A 22 -14.49 -9.52 -20.95
N ALA A 23 -14.70 -8.21 -20.99
CA ALA A 23 -14.70 -7.38 -19.80
C ALA A 23 -15.85 -7.79 -18.86
N LYS A 24 -15.52 -8.07 -17.59
CA LYS A 24 -16.43 -8.73 -16.66
C LYS A 24 -17.35 -7.70 -16.00
N GLN A 25 -18.61 -8.06 -15.74
CA GLN A 25 -19.51 -7.26 -14.92
C GLN A 25 -19.75 -7.97 -13.59
N PRO A 26 -19.78 -7.25 -12.45
CA PRO A 26 -20.20 -7.84 -11.18
C PRO A 26 -21.68 -8.26 -11.26
N ALA A 27 -22.08 -9.24 -10.46
CA ALA A 27 -23.48 -9.62 -10.34
C ALA A 27 -24.31 -8.41 -9.87
N ARG A 28 -25.43 -8.14 -10.54
CA ARG A 28 -26.26 -6.96 -10.28
C ARG A 28 -27.55 -7.31 -9.55
N LEU A 29 -27.81 -6.60 -8.47
CA LEU A 29 -29.05 -6.62 -7.72
C LEU A 29 -29.71 -5.23 -7.77
N SER A 30 -31.03 -5.19 -7.67
CA SER A 30 -31.74 -3.91 -7.44
C SER A 30 -31.82 -3.64 -5.94
N PHE A 31 -31.79 -2.37 -5.52
CA PHE A 31 -31.98 -2.02 -4.11
C PHE A 31 -33.27 -2.63 -3.53
N GLN A 32 -34.35 -2.63 -4.32
CA GLN A 32 -35.63 -3.26 -3.96
C GLN A 32 -35.53 -4.77 -3.66
N SER A 33 -34.56 -5.49 -4.25
CA SER A 33 -34.35 -6.93 -3.97
C SER A 33 -33.67 -7.21 -2.63
N LEU A 34 -32.99 -6.21 -2.05
CA LEU A 34 -32.43 -6.30 -0.69
C LEU A 34 -33.49 -6.11 0.40
N LEU A 35 -34.66 -5.54 0.07
CA LEU A 35 -35.69 -5.22 1.05
C LEU A 35 -36.52 -6.46 1.45
N PRO A 36 -36.94 -6.59 2.74
CA PRO A 36 -37.63 -7.79 3.24
C PRO A 36 -38.97 -8.13 2.57
N SER A 37 -39.59 -7.21 1.83
CA SER A 37 -40.87 -7.41 1.13
C SER A 37 -40.73 -8.04 -0.26
N ALA A 38 -39.52 -8.41 -0.69
CA ALA A 38 -39.23 -8.97 -2.01
C ALA A 38 -39.52 -10.48 -2.16
N ASP A 39 -40.38 -11.05 -1.31
CA ASP A 39 -40.80 -12.45 -1.35
C ASP A 39 -41.43 -12.81 -2.71
N GLY A 40 -40.68 -13.53 -3.57
CA GLY A 40 -41.20 -14.14 -4.79
C GLY A 40 -40.61 -13.66 -6.13
N VAL A 41 -39.49 -12.94 -6.15
CA VAL A 41 -38.76 -12.68 -7.42
C VAL A 41 -37.89 -13.88 -7.81
N ASP A 42 -38.54 -14.96 -8.25
CA ASP A 42 -37.87 -16.15 -8.81
C ASP A 42 -37.05 -15.77 -10.06
N GLY A 43 -35.71 -15.87 -9.98
CA GLY A 43 -34.82 -15.79 -11.14
C GLY A 43 -33.56 -14.93 -11.00
N LEU A 44 -33.34 -14.23 -9.88
CA LEU A 44 -32.10 -13.51 -9.60
C LEU A 44 -31.04 -14.45 -8.99
N VAL A 45 -29.76 -14.17 -9.26
CA VAL A 45 -28.62 -14.78 -8.56
C VAL A 45 -28.73 -14.43 -7.08
N GLY A 46 -28.63 -15.43 -6.19
CA GLY A 46 -28.68 -15.20 -4.74
C GLY A 46 -27.55 -14.29 -4.28
N LEU A 47 -27.81 -13.42 -3.29
CA LEU A 47 -26.80 -12.50 -2.78
C LEU A 47 -25.58 -13.28 -2.26
N THR A 48 -25.82 -14.31 -1.45
CA THR A 48 -24.76 -15.19 -0.96
C THR A 48 -24.02 -15.90 -2.11
N ASP A 49 -24.70 -16.36 -3.16
CA ASP A 49 -24.04 -17.06 -4.28
C ASP A 49 -23.05 -16.17 -5.03
N ALA A 50 -23.39 -14.90 -5.26
CA ALA A 50 -22.48 -13.95 -5.89
C ALA A 50 -21.27 -13.60 -5.00
N LEU A 51 -21.49 -13.44 -3.69
CA LEU A 51 -20.43 -13.16 -2.71
C LEU A 51 -19.55 -14.38 -2.41
N THR A 52 -20.04 -15.61 -2.60
CA THR A 52 -19.22 -16.83 -2.58
C THR A 52 -18.42 -16.99 -3.88
N LEU A 53 -19.00 -16.66 -5.03
CA LEU A 53 -18.36 -16.87 -6.34
C LEU A 53 -17.25 -15.86 -6.62
N ASP A 54 -17.58 -14.57 -6.57
CA ASP A 54 -16.69 -13.49 -6.97
C ASP A 54 -16.31 -12.57 -5.80
N GLY A 55 -17.11 -12.55 -4.72
CA GLY A 55 -16.88 -11.68 -3.57
C GLY A 55 -17.39 -10.25 -3.75
N ILE A 56 -18.00 -9.95 -4.90
CA ILE A 56 -18.41 -8.59 -5.29
C ILE A 56 -19.77 -8.56 -5.99
N ILE A 57 -20.60 -7.59 -5.65
CA ILE A 57 -21.88 -7.30 -6.30
C ILE A 57 -22.05 -5.79 -6.57
N SER A 58 -22.88 -5.43 -7.54
CA SER A 58 -23.37 -4.04 -7.68
C SER A 58 -24.85 -3.95 -7.33
N VAL A 59 -25.22 -2.94 -6.54
CA VAL A 59 -26.60 -2.59 -6.22
C VAL A 59 -27.00 -1.39 -7.06
N THR A 60 -28.15 -1.49 -7.73
CA THR A 60 -28.66 -0.53 -8.73
C THR A 60 -30.08 -0.09 -8.42
N GLY A 61 -30.55 0.99 -9.05
CA GLY A 61 -31.86 1.58 -8.78
C GLY A 61 -31.96 2.17 -7.37
N VAL A 62 -30.83 2.67 -6.85
CA VAL A 62 -30.74 3.31 -5.54
C VAL A 62 -31.32 4.73 -5.62
N GLN A 63 -32.19 5.07 -4.66
CA GLN A 63 -32.79 6.40 -4.51
C GLN A 63 -32.58 6.90 -3.09
N SER A 64 -32.36 8.20 -2.96
CA SER A 64 -32.36 8.91 -1.67
C SER A 64 -33.76 9.06 -1.09
N SER A 65 -33.83 9.48 0.18
CA SER A 65 -35.09 9.75 0.89
C SER A 65 -35.93 10.87 0.26
N ASP A 66 -35.32 11.78 -0.50
CA ASP A 66 -36.01 12.83 -1.28
C ASP A 66 -36.44 12.39 -2.70
N GLY A 67 -36.10 11.15 -3.10
CA GLY A 67 -36.45 10.57 -4.40
C GLY A 67 -35.45 10.85 -5.53
N SER A 68 -34.35 11.54 -5.27
CA SER A 68 -33.26 11.73 -6.24
C SER A 68 -32.55 10.40 -6.56
N SER A 69 -31.93 10.30 -7.74
CA SER A 69 -31.08 9.14 -8.03
C SER A 69 -29.77 9.21 -7.24
N PHE A 70 -29.28 8.08 -6.75
CA PHE A 70 -27.93 7.99 -6.21
C PHE A 70 -26.87 8.45 -7.22
N GLY A 71 -27.07 8.21 -8.52
CA GLY A 71 -26.15 8.65 -9.58
C GLY A 71 -26.06 10.16 -9.71
N ASP A 72 -27.17 10.88 -9.52
CA ASP A 72 -27.19 12.36 -9.53
C ASP A 72 -26.44 12.91 -8.31
N ILE A 73 -26.73 12.37 -7.12
CA ILE A 73 -26.09 12.78 -5.85
C ILE A 73 -24.59 12.51 -5.89
N LYS A 74 -24.19 11.30 -6.31
CA LYS A 74 -22.79 10.91 -6.52
C LYS A 74 -22.10 11.88 -7.46
N THR A 75 -22.70 12.19 -8.62
CA THR A 75 -22.13 13.08 -9.63
C THR A 75 -21.93 14.49 -9.09
N MET A 76 -22.94 15.08 -8.43
CA MET A 76 -22.85 16.42 -7.84
C MET A 76 -21.81 16.50 -6.71
N MET A 77 -21.74 15.49 -5.83
CA MET A 77 -20.72 15.44 -4.77
C MET A 77 -19.30 15.29 -5.35
N MET A 78 -19.11 14.31 -6.25
CA MET A 78 -17.80 13.94 -6.79
C MET A 78 -17.19 15.01 -7.68
N ALA A 79 -18.02 15.74 -8.43
CA ALA A 79 -17.59 16.84 -9.28
C ALA A 79 -16.67 17.83 -8.53
N HIS A 80 -16.95 18.12 -7.26
CA HIS A 80 -16.23 19.12 -6.48
C HIS A 80 -15.09 18.57 -5.60
N LEU A 81 -14.92 17.24 -5.53
CA LEU A 81 -13.97 16.60 -4.61
C LEU A 81 -12.52 17.01 -4.91
N THR A 82 -12.05 16.85 -6.15
CA THR A 82 -10.64 17.14 -6.51
C THR A 82 -10.26 18.58 -6.19
N SER A 83 -11.07 19.55 -6.59
CA SER A 83 -10.80 20.97 -6.30
C SER A 83 -10.82 21.27 -4.81
N CYS A 84 -11.74 20.67 -4.03
CA CYS A 84 -11.73 20.84 -2.57
C CYS A 84 -10.47 20.25 -1.91
N LEU A 85 -9.97 19.09 -2.38
CA LEU A 85 -8.73 18.50 -1.86
C LEU A 85 -7.50 19.35 -2.22
N LEU A 86 -7.45 19.91 -3.43
CA LEU A 86 -6.41 20.85 -3.85
C LEU A 86 -6.43 22.14 -3.01
N ASP A 87 -7.61 22.72 -2.77
CA ASP A 87 -7.78 23.89 -1.91
C ASP A 87 -7.29 23.60 -0.48
N ARG A 88 -7.63 22.43 0.07
CA ARG A 88 -7.17 21.97 1.39
C ARG A 88 -5.65 21.87 1.44
N ASP A 89 -5.04 21.20 0.46
CA ASP A 89 -3.59 20.99 0.44
C ASP A 89 -2.83 22.32 0.32
N ALA A 90 -3.37 23.29 -0.45
CA ALA A 90 -2.80 24.64 -0.55
C ALA A 90 -2.87 25.42 0.77
N VAL A 91 -3.96 25.26 1.56
CA VAL A 91 -4.06 25.85 2.90
C VAL A 91 -3.11 25.15 3.88
N SER A 92 -3.07 23.82 3.91
CA SER A 92 -2.15 23.07 4.78
C SER A 92 -0.69 23.42 4.52
N ALA A 93 -0.29 23.56 3.25
CA ALA A 93 1.07 23.99 2.89
C ALA A 93 1.40 25.42 3.38
N ALA A 94 0.42 26.34 3.40
CA ALA A 94 0.61 27.69 3.93
C ALA A 94 0.74 27.72 5.47
N ASP A 95 0.06 26.80 6.17
CA ASP A 95 0.12 26.64 7.62
C ASP A 95 1.28 25.74 8.10
N GLY A 96 2.10 25.21 7.18
CA GLY A 96 3.19 24.28 7.50
C GLY A 96 2.74 22.87 7.90
N ALA A 97 1.46 22.53 7.68
CA ALA A 97 0.89 21.23 7.98
C ALA A 97 1.05 20.24 6.81
N SER A 98 1.42 18.99 7.11
CA SER A 98 1.59 17.95 6.10
C SER A 98 0.25 17.58 5.43
N SER A 99 0.20 17.69 4.11
CA SER A 99 -0.93 17.20 3.30
C SER A 99 -0.92 15.67 3.25
N LYS A 100 -2.10 15.05 3.35
CA LYS A 100 -2.30 13.61 3.07
C LYS A 100 -2.30 13.33 1.56
N THR A 101 -1.15 13.55 0.94
CA THR A 101 -0.82 13.24 -0.46
C THR A 101 0.15 12.05 -0.51
N THR A 102 -0.09 11.12 -1.43
CA THR A 102 0.77 9.95 -1.69
C THR A 102 1.18 9.97 -3.17
N ALA A 103 2.46 9.79 -3.46
CA ALA A 103 2.94 9.48 -4.81
C ALA A 103 3.11 7.96 -4.97
N PHE A 104 2.81 7.44 -6.14
CA PHE A 104 3.02 6.04 -6.53
C PHE A 104 4.16 5.92 -7.56
N GLU A 105 4.74 4.73 -7.68
CA GLU A 105 5.83 4.41 -8.63
C GLU A 105 5.46 4.70 -10.09
N ASP A 106 4.17 4.58 -10.44
CA ASP A 106 3.66 4.87 -11.79
C ASP A 106 3.48 6.38 -12.08
N GLY A 107 3.96 7.25 -11.19
CA GLY A 107 3.84 8.70 -11.26
C GLY A 107 2.47 9.25 -10.85
N THR A 108 1.54 8.41 -10.39
CA THR A 108 0.24 8.89 -9.91
C THR A 108 0.37 9.60 -8.57
N ILE A 109 -0.30 10.75 -8.43
CA ILE A 109 -0.48 11.47 -7.18
C ILE A 109 -1.90 11.23 -6.66
N ARG A 110 -2.04 10.65 -5.47
CA ARG A 110 -3.32 10.47 -4.75
C ARG A 110 -3.43 11.46 -3.60
N ARG A 111 -4.54 12.18 -3.55
CA ARG A 111 -4.99 12.97 -2.40
C ARG A 111 -6.11 12.25 -1.70
N SER A 112 -6.04 12.20 -0.36
CA SER A 112 -6.99 11.43 0.45
C SER A 112 -7.65 12.30 1.52
N LEU A 113 -8.95 12.08 1.71
CA LEU A 113 -9.73 12.57 2.85
C LEU A 113 -10.42 11.36 3.47
N ALA A 114 -10.08 11.06 4.72
CA ALA A 114 -10.60 9.91 5.46
C ALA A 114 -11.43 10.40 6.66
N MET A 115 -12.53 9.71 6.96
CA MET A 115 -13.47 10.06 8.04
C MET A 115 -13.96 8.80 8.76
N MET A 116 -14.23 8.89 10.07
CA MET A 116 -14.54 7.71 10.88
C MET A 116 -15.73 7.94 11.82
N GLY A 117 -16.84 7.26 11.51
CA GLY A 117 -18.10 7.44 12.23
C GLY A 117 -18.58 8.91 12.26
N ASP A 118 -19.60 9.20 13.06
CA ASP A 118 -20.23 10.51 13.06
C ASP A 118 -19.33 11.59 13.71
N ILE A 119 -18.66 11.27 14.82
CA ILE A 119 -17.89 12.23 15.61
C ILE A 119 -16.64 12.72 14.84
N SER A 120 -15.85 11.82 14.24
CA SER A 120 -14.67 12.24 13.47
C SER A 120 -15.01 12.75 12.06
N ALA A 121 -16.23 12.49 11.55
CA ALA A 121 -16.68 13.08 10.30
C ALA A 121 -16.86 14.61 10.42
N ASP A 122 -17.44 15.10 11.52
CA ASP A 122 -17.62 16.54 11.73
C ASP A 122 -16.26 17.27 11.82
N ASP A 123 -15.29 16.73 12.58
CA ASP A 123 -13.93 17.30 12.65
C ASP A 123 -13.22 17.30 11.28
N ALA A 124 -13.31 16.19 10.54
CA ALA A 124 -12.74 16.09 9.20
C ALA A 124 -13.39 17.09 8.22
N LEU A 125 -14.70 17.33 8.33
CA LEU A 125 -15.42 18.32 7.53
C LEU A 125 -15.17 19.76 7.96
N ALA A 126 -14.91 20.01 9.25
CA ALA A 126 -14.49 21.30 9.76
C ALA A 126 -13.08 21.67 9.26
N SER A 127 -12.19 20.68 9.07
CA SER A 127 -10.84 20.88 8.53
C SER A 127 -10.79 21.30 7.05
N LEU A 128 -11.87 21.07 6.29
CA LEU A 128 -11.93 21.46 4.87
C LEU A 128 -12.17 22.98 4.72
N PRO A 129 -11.40 23.69 3.87
CA PRO A 129 -11.55 25.13 3.63
C PRO A 129 -12.97 25.60 3.28
N ASP A 130 -13.23 26.88 3.53
CA ASP A 130 -14.52 27.53 3.23
C ASP A 130 -14.66 27.98 1.76
N THR A 131 -14.00 27.28 0.84
CA THR A 131 -13.99 27.59 -0.60
C THR A 131 -15.27 27.12 -1.30
N SER A 132 -15.52 27.63 -2.52
CA SER A 132 -16.72 27.23 -3.28
C SER A 132 -16.77 25.72 -3.60
N PRO A 133 -15.68 25.05 -4.03
CA PRO A 133 -15.70 23.60 -4.24
C PRO A 133 -16.00 22.83 -2.94
N CYS A 134 -15.34 23.17 -1.84
CA CYS A 134 -15.58 22.50 -0.57
C CYS A 134 -17.00 22.70 -0.03
N LYS A 135 -17.61 23.88 -0.22
CA LYS A 135 -19.02 24.12 0.12
C LYS A 135 -19.97 23.21 -0.66
N GLN A 136 -19.76 23.07 -1.97
CA GLN A 136 -20.60 22.22 -2.82
C GLN A 136 -20.42 20.73 -2.48
N PHE A 137 -19.18 20.28 -2.26
CA PHE A 137 -18.89 18.92 -1.78
C PHE A 137 -19.63 18.64 -0.46
N LYS A 138 -19.49 19.52 0.55
CA LYS A 138 -20.18 19.40 1.85
C LYS A 138 -21.71 19.36 1.71
N SER A 139 -22.30 20.16 0.81
CA SER A 139 -23.77 20.24 0.68
C SER A 139 -24.43 18.98 0.13
N HIS A 140 -23.71 18.18 -0.67
CA HIS A 140 -24.24 16.92 -1.21
C HIS A 140 -23.87 15.70 -0.35
N LEU A 141 -22.85 15.80 0.49
CA LEU A 141 -22.29 14.68 1.25
C LEU A 141 -23.28 14.04 2.23
N SER A 142 -24.16 14.80 2.90
CA SER A 142 -25.16 14.22 3.82
C SER A 142 -26.11 13.28 3.08
N SER A 143 -26.76 13.75 2.02
CA SER A 143 -27.70 12.94 1.24
C SER A 143 -27.02 11.73 0.58
N PHE A 144 -25.74 11.89 0.17
CA PHE A 144 -24.93 10.78 -0.30
C PHE A 144 -24.71 9.71 0.79
N ARG A 145 -24.26 10.12 1.98
CA ARG A 145 -24.06 9.24 3.14
C ARG A 145 -25.34 8.53 3.56
N ASP A 146 -26.43 9.28 3.79
CA ASP A 146 -27.74 8.75 4.18
C ASP A 146 -28.22 7.65 3.21
N THR A 147 -27.93 7.82 1.92
CA THR A 147 -28.22 6.84 0.87
C THR A 147 -27.31 5.61 0.97
N VAL A 148 -25.99 5.78 1.13
CA VAL A 148 -25.04 4.66 1.31
C VAL A 148 -25.34 3.87 2.58
N ASP A 149 -25.68 4.54 3.70
CA ASP A 149 -26.12 3.91 4.94
C ASP A 149 -27.38 3.06 4.73
N SER A 150 -28.41 3.64 4.10
CA SER A 150 -29.66 2.92 3.83
C SER A 150 -29.47 1.64 3.00
N VAL A 151 -28.60 1.67 1.98
CA VAL A 151 -28.28 0.49 1.17
C VAL A 151 -27.40 -0.49 1.94
N THR A 152 -26.43 0.00 2.73
CA THR A 152 -25.55 -0.84 3.57
C THR A 152 -26.35 -1.63 4.60
N ASP A 153 -27.30 -0.99 5.28
CA ASP A 153 -28.17 -1.65 6.24
C ASP A 153 -29.14 -2.65 5.57
N ALA A 154 -29.58 -2.38 4.34
CA ALA A 154 -30.41 -3.31 3.57
C ALA A 154 -29.60 -4.54 3.12
N PHE A 155 -28.38 -4.32 2.62
CA PHE A 155 -27.41 -5.35 2.26
C PHE A 155 -27.09 -6.26 3.45
N ALA A 156 -26.72 -5.69 4.61
CA ALA A 156 -26.33 -6.44 5.79
C ALA A 156 -27.50 -7.27 6.37
N ARG A 157 -28.72 -6.70 6.40
CA ARG A 157 -29.94 -7.44 6.78
C ARG A 157 -30.27 -8.56 5.81
N ARG A 158 -30.16 -8.32 4.49
CA ARG A 158 -30.40 -9.34 3.47
C ARG A 158 -29.41 -10.51 3.59
N LEU A 159 -28.12 -10.20 3.73
CA LEU A 159 -27.06 -11.21 3.87
C LEU A 159 -27.24 -12.02 5.16
N SER A 160 -27.57 -11.37 6.28
CA SER A 160 -27.89 -12.04 7.55
C SER A 160 -29.06 -13.02 7.40
N ASN A 161 -30.12 -12.62 6.71
CA ASN A 161 -31.28 -13.48 6.49
C ASN A 161 -30.96 -14.69 5.61
N GLU A 162 -30.16 -14.53 4.55
CA GLU A 162 -29.73 -15.66 3.68
C GLU A 162 -28.80 -16.63 4.42
N MET A 163 -27.96 -16.14 5.34
CA MET A 163 -26.99 -16.97 6.07
C MET A 163 -27.48 -17.48 7.45
N ALA A 164 -28.65 -17.03 7.93
CA ALA A 164 -29.13 -17.28 9.29
C ALA A 164 -29.20 -18.77 9.69
N SER A 165 -29.55 -19.66 8.75
CA SER A 165 -29.61 -21.11 9.00
C SER A 165 -28.24 -21.79 9.02
N SER A 166 -27.22 -21.15 8.46
CA SER A 166 -25.87 -21.70 8.26
C SER A 166 -24.79 -20.95 9.04
N MET A 167 -25.14 -20.04 9.95
CA MET A 167 -24.18 -19.27 10.74
C MET A 167 -24.34 -19.58 12.24
N ASP A 168 -23.23 -19.65 12.98
CA ASP A 168 -23.25 -19.70 14.44
C ASP A 168 -23.62 -18.34 15.05
N THR A 169 -24.21 -18.38 16.26
CA THR A 169 -24.68 -17.19 16.97
C THR A 169 -24.17 -17.24 18.42
N PRO A 170 -23.58 -16.15 18.95
CA PRO A 170 -23.30 -14.88 18.27
C PRO A 170 -22.15 -14.98 17.26
N LEU A 171 -22.17 -14.09 16.26
CA LEU A 171 -21.10 -13.93 15.27
C LEU A 171 -19.85 -13.36 15.95
N MET A 172 -20.02 -12.31 16.78
CA MET A 172 -18.94 -11.73 17.60
C MET A 172 -19.41 -11.48 19.06
N THR A 173 -18.45 -11.48 19.99
CA THR A 173 -18.66 -11.23 21.42
C THR A 173 -17.71 -10.15 21.92
N GLY A 174 -18.20 -9.25 22.78
CA GLY A 174 -17.39 -8.22 23.41
C GLY A 174 -17.01 -8.56 24.85
N ARG A 175 -16.08 -7.78 25.42
CA ARG A 175 -15.54 -8.01 26.78
C ARG A 175 -16.63 -8.01 27.86
N ASP A 176 -17.60 -7.11 27.78
CA ASP A 176 -18.71 -6.96 28.74
C ASP A 176 -19.93 -7.87 28.45
N GLN A 177 -19.71 -9.02 27.81
CA GLN A 177 -20.77 -9.93 27.33
C GLN A 177 -21.72 -9.31 26.29
N GLU A 178 -21.31 -8.21 25.64
CA GLU A 178 -21.98 -7.72 24.43
C GLU A 178 -21.93 -8.78 23.32
N GLN A 179 -22.97 -8.85 22.50
CA GLN A 179 -23.13 -9.90 21.49
C GLN A 179 -23.74 -9.35 20.21
N TRP A 180 -22.96 -9.41 19.12
CA TRP A 180 -23.44 -9.15 17.77
C TRP A 180 -23.83 -10.50 17.15
N LYS A 181 -25.13 -10.70 16.97
CA LYS A 181 -25.72 -12.04 16.73
C LYS A 181 -25.50 -12.55 15.32
N ASP A 182 -25.48 -11.63 14.36
CA ASP A 182 -25.44 -11.84 12.92
C ASP A 182 -24.68 -10.69 12.24
N ILE A 183 -24.54 -10.75 10.91
CA ILE A 183 -23.83 -9.72 10.13
C ILE A 183 -24.49 -8.35 10.30
N SER A 184 -25.82 -8.27 10.38
CA SER A 184 -26.54 -6.99 10.52
C SER A 184 -26.19 -6.31 11.82
N ALA A 185 -26.18 -7.05 12.94
CA ALA A 185 -25.76 -6.50 14.23
C ALA A 185 -24.29 -6.06 14.21
N VAL A 186 -23.41 -6.86 13.58
CA VAL A 186 -21.98 -6.51 13.43
C VAL A 186 -21.77 -5.25 12.58
N VAL A 187 -22.54 -5.06 11.52
CA VAL A 187 -22.49 -3.85 10.66
C VAL A 187 -23.08 -2.63 11.36
N GLU A 188 -24.14 -2.81 12.15
CA GLU A 188 -24.77 -1.74 12.94
C GLU A 188 -23.86 -1.24 14.08
N GLY A 189 -23.14 -2.13 14.76
CA GLY A 189 -22.15 -1.79 15.78
C GLY A 189 -20.74 -1.51 15.25
N GLY A 190 -20.49 -1.74 13.96
CA GLY A 190 -19.16 -1.70 13.34
C GLY A 190 -18.65 -0.28 13.05
N ILE A 191 -17.34 -0.10 13.01
CA ILE A 191 -16.76 1.19 12.64
C ILE A 191 -16.92 1.38 11.12
N LYS A 192 -17.57 2.49 10.74
CA LYS A 192 -17.68 2.94 9.35
C LYS A 192 -16.51 3.89 9.04
N LEU A 193 -15.53 3.40 8.27
CA LEU A 193 -14.34 4.15 7.86
C LEU A 193 -14.47 4.54 6.38
N GLU A 194 -14.66 5.83 6.13
CA GLU A 194 -14.88 6.39 4.79
C GLU A 194 -13.62 7.00 4.20
N HIS A 195 -13.41 6.81 2.90
CA HIS A 195 -12.32 7.37 2.13
C HIS A 195 -12.84 8.03 0.86
N PHE A 196 -12.41 9.28 0.65
CA PHE A 196 -12.56 10.03 -0.58
C PHE A 196 -11.16 10.21 -1.18
N HIS A 197 -10.98 9.74 -2.42
CA HIS A 197 -9.70 9.81 -3.11
C HIS A 197 -9.81 10.60 -4.41
N SER A 198 -8.78 11.39 -4.72
CA SER A 198 -8.54 12.00 -6.01
C SER A 198 -7.17 11.59 -6.51
N TYR A 199 -7.12 10.86 -7.63
CA TYR A 199 -5.90 10.41 -8.29
C TYR A 199 -5.64 11.27 -9.54
N GLN A 200 -4.41 11.73 -9.72
CA GLN A 200 -3.96 12.40 -10.94
C GLN A 200 -2.70 11.72 -11.46
N LYS A 201 -2.75 11.25 -12.71
CA LYS A 201 -1.61 10.64 -13.40
C LYS A 201 -1.31 11.47 -14.66
N PRO A 202 -0.47 12.52 -14.56
CA PRO A 202 -0.26 13.46 -15.66
C PRO A 202 0.39 12.75 -16.86
N VAL A 203 0.01 13.15 -18.09
CA VAL A 203 0.72 12.72 -19.30
C VAL A 203 2.15 13.28 -19.30
N VAL A 204 3.13 12.44 -18.95
CA VAL A 204 4.55 12.80 -19.02
C VAL A 204 4.99 12.85 -20.48
N SER A 205 5.00 14.05 -21.07
CA SER A 205 5.37 14.25 -22.48
C SER A 205 6.89 14.31 -22.69
N SER A 206 7.57 13.20 -22.40
CA SER A 206 9.04 13.04 -22.45
C SER A 206 9.59 13.01 -23.88
N SER A 207 9.50 14.12 -24.62
CA SER A 207 10.17 14.29 -25.92
C SER A 207 11.62 14.81 -25.79
N VAL A 208 12.43 14.14 -24.97
CA VAL A 208 13.84 14.50 -24.79
C VAL A 208 14.70 13.86 -25.90
N ARG A 209 15.14 14.69 -26.85
CA ARG A 209 16.22 14.46 -27.84
C ARG A 209 16.39 13.03 -28.39
N GLY A 210 15.31 12.41 -28.84
CA GLY A 210 15.37 11.27 -29.76
C GLY A 210 15.65 9.89 -29.15
N ASN A 211 15.64 9.75 -27.82
CA ASN A 211 15.55 8.45 -27.17
C ASN A 211 14.23 8.39 -26.38
N THR A 212 13.19 7.79 -26.99
CA THR A 212 11.91 7.57 -26.32
C THR A 212 12.07 6.51 -25.25
N VAL A 213 12.30 6.94 -24.01
CA VAL A 213 12.05 6.11 -22.83
C VAL A 213 10.54 5.89 -22.75
N THR A 214 10.10 4.70 -23.16
CA THR A 214 8.74 4.24 -22.90
C THR A 214 8.64 3.95 -21.41
N VAL A 215 8.11 4.90 -20.65
CA VAL A 215 7.57 4.61 -19.30
C VAL A 215 6.59 3.45 -19.49
N ASP A 216 6.80 2.36 -18.77
CA ASP A 216 6.02 1.15 -18.98
C ASP A 216 4.55 1.41 -18.60
N VAL A 217 3.70 1.41 -19.63
CA VAL A 217 2.26 1.66 -19.51
C VAL A 217 1.51 0.48 -18.89
N ASP A 218 2.18 -0.63 -18.54
CA ASP A 218 1.60 -1.75 -17.81
C ASP A 218 1.84 -1.75 -16.28
N VAL A 219 2.60 -0.79 -15.73
CA VAL A 219 2.68 -0.61 -14.26
C VAL A 219 1.31 -0.24 -13.69
N LYS A 220 0.90 -0.95 -12.63
CA LYS A 220 -0.34 -0.68 -11.89
C LYS A 220 -0.13 0.47 -10.92
N THR A 221 -1.18 1.23 -10.66
CA THR A 221 -1.14 2.30 -9.65
C THR A 221 -1.28 1.74 -8.24
N ILE A 222 -2.12 0.72 -8.09
CA ILE A 222 -2.28 -0.04 -6.85
C ILE A 222 -2.31 -1.52 -7.24
N ASP A 223 -1.43 -2.31 -6.65
CA ASP A 223 -1.33 -3.74 -6.93
C ASP A 223 -2.51 -4.56 -6.37
N PHE A 224 -2.50 -5.85 -6.68
CA PHE A 224 -3.51 -6.78 -6.19
C PHE A 224 -3.41 -6.92 -4.67
N HIS A 225 -4.45 -6.48 -3.97
CA HIS A 225 -4.60 -6.58 -2.53
C HIS A 225 -6.06 -6.89 -2.18
N THR A 226 -6.29 -7.30 -0.94
CA THR A 226 -7.62 -7.34 -0.32
C THR A 226 -7.74 -6.20 0.68
N ASP A 227 -8.96 -5.74 0.95
CA ASP A 227 -9.21 -4.76 2.01
C ASP A 227 -9.25 -5.43 3.40
N GLN A 228 -9.10 -4.64 4.45
CA GLN A 228 -9.41 -5.02 5.83
C GLN A 228 -10.90 -4.78 6.14
N GLY A 229 -11.39 -5.42 7.20
CA GLY A 229 -12.81 -5.38 7.57
C GLY A 229 -13.67 -6.34 6.76
N PHE A 230 -14.97 -6.37 7.05
CA PHE A 230 -15.88 -7.35 6.45
C PHE A 230 -16.12 -7.07 4.97
N PHE A 231 -16.38 -5.81 4.62
CA PHE A 231 -16.59 -5.40 3.24
C PHE A 231 -16.40 -3.90 3.06
N LEU A 232 -16.14 -3.55 1.81
CA LEU A 232 -16.12 -2.20 1.27
C LEU A 232 -17.42 -1.93 0.51
N ALA A 233 -18.16 -0.90 0.90
CA ALA A 233 -19.23 -0.30 0.10
C ALA A 233 -18.64 0.88 -0.69
N PHE A 234 -18.54 0.80 -2.01
CA PHE A 234 -17.88 1.82 -2.83
C PHE A 234 -18.68 2.22 -4.07
N SER A 235 -18.47 3.44 -4.54
CA SER A 235 -19.03 3.91 -5.79
C SER A 235 -17.97 3.83 -6.89
N PRO A 236 -18.24 3.26 -8.09
CA PRO A 236 -17.29 3.22 -9.19
C PRO A 236 -16.69 4.59 -9.50
N GLY A 237 -15.39 4.64 -9.77
CA GLY A 237 -14.65 5.89 -9.94
C GLY A 237 -15.19 6.73 -11.11
N LEU A 238 -15.09 8.05 -11.00
CA LEU A 238 -15.48 8.99 -12.05
C LEU A 238 -14.26 9.81 -12.49
N ILE A 239 -14.21 10.19 -13.77
CA ILE A 239 -13.23 11.16 -14.26
C ILE A 239 -13.86 12.54 -14.15
N VAL A 240 -13.19 13.46 -13.45
CA VAL A 240 -13.61 14.86 -13.30
C VAL A 240 -12.60 15.79 -13.98
N SER A 241 -13.09 16.84 -14.62
CA SER A 241 -12.31 17.96 -15.11
C SER A 241 -13.05 19.26 -14.82
N ASN A 242 -12.36 20.27 -14.30
CA ASN A 242 -12.92 21.61 -14.06
C ASN A 242 -14.26 21.62 -13.27
N ASN A 243 -14.38 20.74 -12.26
CA ASN A 243 -15.60 20.50 -11.50
C ASN A 243 -16.80 19.94 -12.30
N VAL A 244 -16.54 19.17 -13.36
CA VAL A 244 -17.55 18.46 -14.14
C VAL A 244 -17.13 17.00 -14.28
N VAL A 245 -18.05 16.07 -14.01
CA VAL A 245 -17.84 14.64 -14.32
C VAL A 245 -17.89 14.47 -15.84
N THR A 246 -16.81 13.97 -16.43
CA THR A 246 -16.72 13.72 -17.88
C THR A 246 -17.13 12.29 -18.21
N ASP A 247 -16.57 11.31 -17.49
CA ASP A 247 -16.70 9.89 -17.81
C ASP A 247 -16.72 9.01 -16.55
N LEU A 248 -17.08 7.74 -16.73
CA LEU A 248 -16.81 6.67 -15.77
C LEU A 248 -15.32 6.27 -15.87
N SER A 249 -14.66 6.03 -14.73
CA SER A 249 -13.29 5.51 -14.72
C SER A 249 -13.25 4.05 -15.13
N ASP A 250 -12.29 3.73 -16.01
CA ASP A 250 -11.82 2.38 -16.28
C ASP A 250 -10.77 1.94 -15.24
N GLY A 251 -10.11 0.80 -15.48
CA GLY A 251 -8.86 0.42 -14.81
C GLY A 251 -9.01 -0.27 -13.46
N PHE A 252 -10.22 -0.68 -13.05
CA PHE A 252 -10.43 -1.46 -11.83
C PHE A 252 -10.46 -2.96 -12.14
N TYR A 253 -9.54 -3.72 -11.56
CA TYR A 253 -9.38 -5.15 -11.81
C TYR A 253 -9.73 -5.97 -10.57
N ILE A 254 -10.32 -7.14 -10.76
CA ILE A 254 -10.43 -8.17 -9.73
C ILE A 254 -9.71 -9.45 -10.16
N GLU A 255 -9.31 -10.24 -9.19
CA GLU A 255 -8.98 -11.64 -9.39
C GLU A 255 -10.22 -12.48 -9.08
N ASP A 256 -10.57 -13.46 -9.92
CA ASP A 256 -11.66 -14.41 -9.67
C ASP A 256 -11.20 -15.64 -8.86
N ARG A 257 -12.14 -16.52 -8.48
CA ARG A 257 -11.83 -17.71 -7.68
C ARG A 257 -10.89 -18.74 -8.34
N LEU A 258 -10.58 -18.58 -9.63
CA LEU A 258 -9.64 -19.43 -10.38
C LEU A 258 -8.30 -18.72 -10.60
N GLY A 259 -8.07 -17.56 -9.98
CA GLY A 259 -6.87 -16.75 -10.17
C GLY A 259 -6.88 -15.89 -11.44
N ASN A 260 -7.98 -15.87 -12.23
CA ASN A 260 -8.03 -15.06 -13.45
C ASN A 260 -8.21 -13.58 -13.10
N LYS A 261 -7.37 -12.73 -13.71
CA LYS A 261 -7.43 -11.28 -13.54
C LYS A 261 -8.30 -10.67 -14.64
N ALA A 262 -9.35 -9.96 -14.24
CA ALA A 262 -10.31 -9.35 -15.16
C ALA A 262 -10.61 -7.90 -14.77
N GLU A 263 -10.66 -7.01 -15.76
CA GLU A 263 -11.19 -5.66 -15.57
C GLU A 263 -12.70 -5.72 -15.35
N LEU A 264 -13.21 -4.95 -14.37
CA LEU A 264 -14.64 -4.80 -14.13
C LEU A 264 -15.22 -3.58 -14.85
N GLN A 265 -16.34 -3.83 -15.53
CA GLN A 265 -17.14 -2.82 -16.20
C GLN A 265 -18.43 -2.58 -15.40
N PHE A 266 -18.58 -1.37 -14.88
CA PHE A 266 -19.76 -0.94 -14.15
C PHE A 266 -20.85 -0.42 -15.10
N GLY A 267 -22.10 -0.38 -14.64
CA GLY A 267 -23.28 -0.13 -15.45
C GLY A 267 -23.60 1.34 -15.69
N GLY A 268 -23.22 2.21 -14.76
CA GLY A 268 -23.53 3.63 -14.82
C GLY A 268 -23.36 4.32 -13.48
N GLN A 269 -23.91 5.53 -13.38
CA GLN A 269 -23.64 6.40 -12.23
C GLN A 269 -24.33 5.93 -10.94
N ASP A 270 -25.39 5.13 -10.99
CA ASP A 270 -26.18 4.68 -9.83
C ASP A 270 -25.67 3.38 -9.17
N ASP A 271 -24.58 2.77 -9.66
CA ASP A 271 -23.95 1.61 -9.03
C ASP A 271 -23.37 1.96 -7.64
N LEU A 272 -23.86 1.26 -6.60
CA LEU A 272 -23.20 1.13 -5.29
C LEU A 272 -22.75 -0.32 -5.11
N VAL A 273 -21.44 -0.51 -5.06
CA VAL A 273 -20.78 -1.82 -5.15
C VAL A 273 -20.40 -2.29 -3.75
N PHE A 274 -20.67 -3.56 -3.44
CA PHE A 274 -20.25 -4.21 -2.19
C PHE A 274 -19.22 -5.27 -2.53
N MET A 275 -18.04 -5.17 -1.94
CA MET A 275 -16.89 -6.04 -2.17
C MET A 275 -16.37 -6.55 -0.84
N MET A 276 -16.24 -7.87 -0.68
CA MET A 276 -15.83 -8.47 0.60
C MET A 276 -14.34 -8.24 0.86
N GLY A 277 -14.02 -7.77 2.06
CA GLY A 277 -12.66 -7.66 2.58
C GLY A 277 -12.22 -8.97 3.26
N ASP A 278 -10.99 -9.00 3.77
CA ASP A 278 -10.41 -10.18 4.43
C ASP A 278 -11.03 -10.47 5.81
N GLY A 279 -11.75 -9.51 6.39
CA GLY A 279 -12.53 -9.71 7.62
C GLY A 279 -13.61 -10.79 7.49
N VAL A 280 -14.04 -11.15 6.27
CA VAL A 280 -14.92 -12.33 6.09
C VAL A 280 -14.20 -13.62 6.45
N ASN A 281 -12.90 -13.75 6.15
CA ASN A 281 -12.09 -14.92 6.51
C ASN A 281 -11.83 -14.94 8.01
N GLN A 282 -11.43 -13.80 8.56
CA GLN A 282 -11.07 -13.61 9.97
C GLN A 282 -12.24 -13.89 10.94
N TYR A 283 -13.47 -13.45 10.58
CA TYR A 283 -14.59 -13.38 11.54
C TYR A 283 -15.90 -14.06 11.11
N ILE A 284 -16.13 -14.30 9.80
CA ILE A 284 -17.42 -14.81 9.31
C ILE A 284 -17.31 -16.27 8.89
N ASN A 285 -16.36 -16.62 8.04
CA ASN A 285 -16.23 -17.95 7.43
C ASN A 285 -16.00 -19.05 8.49
N ASN A 286 -15.27 -18.74 9.56
CA ASN A 286 -15.07 -19.62 10.72
C ASN A 286 -16.34 -19.84 11.58
N LYS A 287 -17.45 -19.15 11.30
CA LYS A 287 -18.78 -19.36 11.90
C LYS A 287 -19.78 -20.03 10.96
N ILE A 288 -19.40 -20.39 9.74
CA ILE A 288 -20.32 -20.97 8.75
C ILE A 288 -20.38 -22.49 8.89
N ARG A 289 -21.58 -22.99 9.17
CA ARG A 289 -21.97 -24.41 9.21
C ARG A 289 -22.42 -24.88 7.83
N GLY A 290 -21.53 -24.85 6.84
CA GLY A 290 -21.81 -25.29 5.46
C GLY A 290 -20.79 -24.81 4.42
N SER A 291 -20.88 -25.30 3.18
CA SER A 291 -19.90 -25.08 2.10
C SER A 291 -20.11 -23.81 1.25
N LYS A 292 -20.65 -22.73 1.84
CA LYS A 292 -20.77 -21.42 1.19
C LYS A 292 -20.01 -20.33 1.96
N PRO A 293 -18.67 -20.33 1.93
CA PRO A 293 -17.88 -19.21 2.45
C PRO A 293 -18.17 -17.93 1.66
N LEU A 294 -17.99 -16.78 2.30
CA LEU A 294 -17.87 -15.51 1.57
C LEU A 294 -16.44 -15.36 1.07
N ARG A 295 -16.24 -14.88 -0.16
CA ARG A 295 -14.93 -14.73 -0.77
C ARG A 295 -14.41 -13.30 -0.61
N SER A 296 -13.34 -13.09 0.14
CA SER A 296 -12.54 -11.84 0.08
C SER A 296 -12.08 -11.57 -1.35
N THR A 297 -12.17 -10.34 -1.86
CA THR A 297 -11.94 -10.03 -3.28
C THR A 297 -10.57 -9.37 -3.51
N PRO A 298 -9.57 -10.09 -4.07
CA PRO A 298 -8.32 -9.45 -4.48
C PRO A 298 -8.59 -8.53 -5.66
N HIS A 299 -8.13 -7.28 -5.58
CA HIS A 299 -8.41 -6.26 -6.56
C HIS A 299 -7.23 -5.28 -6.72
N ALA A 300 -7.17 -4.62 -7.87
CA ALA A 300 -6.09 -3.72 -8.26
C ALA A 300 -6.62 -2.51 -9.03
N LEU A 301 -5.82 -1.43 -9.08
CA LEU A 301 -6.13 -0.22 -9.83
C LEU A 301 -4.99 0.12 -10.79
N LYS A 302 -5.31 0.33 -12.07
CA LYS A 302 -4.40 0.85 -13.08
C LYS A 302 -4.99 2.14 -13.65
N LEU A 303 -4.37 3.29 -13.39
CA LEU A 303 -4.75 4.53 -14.07
C LEU A 303 -4.11 4.62 -15.45
N THR A 304 -4.95 4.94 -16.43
CA THR A 304 -4.54 5.54 -17.70
C THR A 304 -4.02 6.96 -17.46
N PRO A 305 -2.98 7.44 -18.19
CA PRO A 305 -2.54 8.84 -18.10
C PRO A 305 -3.65 9.81 -18.51
N GLN A 306 -3.79 10.90 -17.77
CA GLN A 306 -4.86 11.89 -17.86
C GLN A 306 -4.28 13.29 -18.14
N ASP A 307 -5.11 14.17 -18.72
CA ASP A 307 -4.77 15.59 -18.81
C ASP A 307 -4.51 16.17 -17.41
N ALA A 308 -3.62 17.16 -17.26
CA ALA A 308 -3.32 17.75 -15.95
C ALA A 308 -4.53 18.40 -15.26
N THR A 309 -5.57 18.75 -16.02
CA THR A 309 -6.86 19.26 -15.51
C THR A 309 -7.86 18.17 -15.15
N GLN A 310 -7.54 16.90 -15.42
CA GLN A 310 -8.35 15.73 -15.07
C GLN A 310 -7.88 15.08 -13.76
N ALA A 311 -8.81 14.37 -13.12
CA ALA A 311 -8.54 13.47 -12.02
C ALA A 311 -9.56 12.33 -12.01
N ARG A 312 -9.15 11.15 -11.55
CA ARG A 312 -10.07 10.08 -11.14
C ARG A 312 -10.47 10.32 -9.68
N VAL A 313 -11.75 10.52 -9.43
CA VAL A 313 -12.33 10.57 -8.08
C VAL A 313 -13.03 9.28 -7.71
N TRP A 314 -12.95 8.90 -6.44
CA TRP A 314 -13.50 7.65 -5.93
C TRP A 314 -13.90 7.77 -4.45
N TYR A 315 -14.93 7.00 -4.06
CA TYR A 315 -15.39 6.86 -2.68
C TYR A 315 -15.54 5.40 -2.32
N GLY A 316 -15.07 5.04 -1.13
CA GLY A 316 -15.34 3.77 -0.49
C GLY A 316 -15.52 3.92 1.02
N ARG A 317 -16.35 3.06 1.59
CA ARG A 317 -16.60 2.94 3.03
C ARG A 317 -16.33 1.51 3.46
N MET A 318 -15.26 1.31 4.24
CA MET A 318 -14.97 0.04 4.88
C MET A 318 -15.87 -0.12 6.11
N ILE A 319 -16.43 -1.32 6.28
CA ILE A 319 -17.11 -1.73 7.50
C ILE A 319 -16.17 -2.64 8.30
N LEU A 320 -15.69 -2.10 9.43
CA LEU A 320 -14.77 -2.78 10.33
C LEU A 320 -15.52 -3.39 11.54
N PRO A 321 -14.91 -4.32 12.30
CA PRO A 321 -15.50 -4.82 13.54
C PRO A 321 -15.92 -3.71 14.53
N PRO A 322 -16.92 -3.97 15.39
CA PRO A 322 -17.24 -3.09 16.52
C PRO A 322 -16.03 -2.89 17.43
N ASN A 323 -15.85 -1.68 17.98
CA ASN A 323 -14.73 -1.33 18.87
C ASN A 323 -14.53 -2.38 19.98
N GLU A 324 -15.60 -2.75 20.68
CA GLU A 324 -15.56 -3.65 21.83
C GLU A 324 -15.56 -5.15 21.47
N ALA A 325 -15.60 -5.49 20.18
CA ALA A 325 -15.59 -6.88 19.74
C ALA A 325 -14.22 -7.51 20.00
N LEU A 326 -14.20 -8.66 20.67
CA LEU A 326 -12.98 -9.43 20.91
C LEU A 326 -12.49 -10.05 19.60
N VAL A 327 -11.18 -9.94 19.35
CA VAL A 327 -10.56 -10.56 18.18
C VAL A 327 -10.21 -12.02 18.49
N ALA A 328 -10.59 -12.93 17.60
CA ALA A 328 -10.39 -14.35 17.79
C ALA A 328 -8.90 -14.69 17.96
N GLY A 329 -8.55 -15.37 19.06
CA GLY A 329 -7.16 -15.70 19.43
C GLY A 329 -6.48 -14.69 20.36
N PHE A 330 -7.13 -13.57 20.69
CA PHE A 330 -6.56 -12.47 21.50
C PHE A 330 -7.43 -12.15 22.72
N ASP A 331 -6.80 -11.66 23.78
CA ASP A 331 -7.49 -11.10 24.97
C ASP A 331 -7.67 -9.57 24.84
N ALA A 332 -7.88 -9.10 23.60
CA ALA A 332 -7.96 -7.69 23.24
C ALA A 332 -9.19 -7.41 22.35
N THR A 333 -9.75 -6.20 22.48
CA THR A 333 -10.81 -5.72 21.61
C THR A 333 -10.24 -5.19 20.28
N TYR A 334 -11.10 -5.08 19.27
CA TYR A 334 -10.71 -4.50 17.99
C TYR A 334 -10.22 -3.04 18.14
N ALA A 335 -10.82 -2.25 19.04
CA ALA A 335 -10.37 -0.90 19.35
C ALA A 335 -8.96 -0.86 19.94
N GLU A 336 -8.61 -1.75 20.86
CA GLU A 336 -7.27 -1.84 21.47
C GLU A 336 -6.22 -2.18 20.41
N LEU A 337 -6.42 -3.28 19.68
CA LEU A 337 -5.50 -3.72 18.62
C LEU A 337 -5.34 -2.68 17.51
N ARG A 338 -6.42 -1.94 17.21
CA ARG A 338 -6.38 -0.83 16.25
C ARG A 338 -5.66 0.40 16.81
N ALA A 339 -5.81 0.69 18.11
CA ALA A 339 -5.07 1.76 18.77
C ALA A 339 -3.58 1.45 18.81
N ASP A 340 -3.21 0.21 19.17
CA ASP A 340 -1.82 -0.27 19.13
C ASP A 340 -1.22 -0.07 17.74
N VAL A 341 -1.88 -0.53 16.68
CA VAL A 341 -1.42 -0.31 15.29
C VAL A 341 -1.25 1.19 15.00
N ILE A 342 -2.18 2.05 15.41
CA ILE A 342 -2.14 3.51 15.20
C ILE A 342 -1.01 4.19 15.97
N GLU A 343 -0.73 3.76 17.19
CA GLU A 343 0.39 4.27 17.98
C GLU A 343 1.73 3.90 17.30
N HIS A 344 1.83 2.67 16.79
CA HIS A 344 2.94 2.21 15.95
C HIS A 344 2.97 2.80 14.52
N VAL A 345 1.97 3.62 14.11
CA VAL A 345 2.00 4.43 12.86
C VAL A 345 2.44 5.87 13.11
N ASN A 346 2.29 6.36 14.34
CA ASN A 346 2.40 7.78 14.68
C ASN A 346 3.59 8.11 15.58
N SER A 347 4.36 7.12 16.06
CA SER A 347 5.64 7.39 16.72
C SER A 347 6.65 7.92 15.69
N GLU A 348 7.50 8.87 16.06
CA GLU A 348 8.49 9.46 15.15
C GLU A 348 9.60 8.46 14.73
N GLU A 349 9.66 7.28 15.38
CA GLU A 349 10.48 6.13 15.00
C GLU A 349 9.76 5.15 14.05
N SER A 350 8.48 5.37 13.73
CA SER A 350 7.71 4.47 12.87
C SER A 350 7.81 4.82 11.39
N THR A 351 8.01 3.79 10.58
CA THR A 351 8.05 3.89 9.12
C THR A 351 6.64 4.13 8.56
N PRO A 352 6.42 5.07 7.63
CA PRO A 352 5.08 5.41 7.11
C PRO A 352 4.33 4.30 6.34
N SER A 353 4.84 3.06 6.33
CA SER A 353 4.24 1.88 5.70
C SER A 353 2.88 1.50 6.31
N TYR A 354 2.63 1.87 7.57
CA TYR A 354 1.36 1.61 8.23
C TYR A 354 0.21 2.55 7.85
N HIS A 355 0.38 3.44 6.86
CA HIS A 355 -0.75 4.19 6.27
C HIS A 355 -1.76 3.29 5.51
N ASN A 356 -1.49 1.98 5.42
CA ASN A 356 -2.36 0.94 4.85
C ASN A 356 -3.23 0.20 5.89
N ILE A 357 -3.73 0.89 6.94
CA ILE A 357 -4.72 0.33 7.91
C ILE A 357 -5.97 -0.26 7.24
N GLY A 358 -6.25 0.09 5.98
CA GLY A 358 -7.33 -0.47 5.16
C GLY A 358 -6.98 -1.69 4.31
N CYS A 359 -5.72 -2.14 4.21
CA CYS A 359 -5.31 -3.19 3.27
C CYS A 359 -4.75 -4.42 3.98
N SER A 360 -5.18 -5.62 3.58
CA SER A 360 -4.61 -6.89 4.01
C SER A 360 -3.45 -7.28 3.07
N SER A 361 -2.32 -6.57 3.18
CA SER A 361 -1.06 -7.01 2.56
C SER A 361 -0.44 -8.18 3.35
N SER A 362 0.55 -8.85 2.76
CA SER A 362 1.40 -9.82 3.44
C SER A 362 2.17 -9.21 4.62
N GLU A 363 2.52 -7.92 4.55
CA GLU A 363 3.30 -7.23 5.59
C GLU A 363 2.46 -6.98 6.86
N LEU A 364 1.17 -6.67 6.72
CA LEU A 364 0.28 -6.54 7.88
C LEU A 364 0.16 -7.86 8.66
N LYS A 365 0.44 -9.01 8.02
CA LYS A 365 0.46 -10.33 8.67
C LYS A 365 1.70 -10.54 9.56
N VAL A 366 2.79 -9.84 9.30
CA VAL A 366 4.07 -10.00 10.02
C VAL A 366 4.02 -9.32 11.39
N GLY A 367 3.51 -8.08 11.46
CA GLY A 367 3.36 -7.32 12.71
C GLY A 367 2.23 -7.81 13.63
N LEU A 368 1.26 -8.57 13.09
CA LEU A 368 0.06 -9.02 13.80
C LEU A 368 -0.02 -10.56 13.81
N HIS A 369 1.07 -11.18 14.27
CA HIS A 369 1.47 -12.58 14.05
C HIS A 369 0.46 -13.68 14.45
N GLY A 370 -0.63 -13.35 15.17
CA GLY A 370 -1.73 -14.29 15.44
C GLY A 370 -3.09 -13.90 14.86
N ILE A 371 -3.35 -12.62 14.52
CA ILE A 371 -4.67 -12.19 14.03
C ILE A 371 -4.90 -12.75 12.62
N LEU A 372 -3.86 -12.68 11.79
CA LEU A 372 -3.95 -13.00 10.37
C LEU A 372 -3.58 -14.46 10.05
N ALA A 373 -3.13 -15.25 11.02
CA ALA A 373 -3.07 -16.71 10.92
C ALA A 373 -4.46 -17.36 10.71
N SER A 374 -5.54 -16.63 11.04
CA SER A 374 -6.92 -17.03 10.74
C SER A 374 -7.42 -16.63 9.34
N SER A 375 -6.69 -15.77 8.60
CA SER A 375 -7.12 -15.21 7.30
C SER A 375 -7.06 -16.18 6.12
N ARG A 376 -6.48 -17.38 6.29
CA ARG A 376 -6.44 -18.41 5.25
C ARG A 376 -7.18 -19.67 5.67
N ASN A 377 -8.50 -19.60 5.54
CA ASN A 377 -9.33 -20.74 5.15
C ASN A 377 -10.17 -20.32 3.93
N LEU A 378 -9.53 -20.27 2.76
CA LEU A 378 -10.27 -20.56 1.51
C LEU A 378 -10.81 -21.97 1.71
N ALA A 379 -12.13 -22.14 1.72
CA ALA A 379 -12.75 -23.29 2.36
C ALA A 379 -12.28 -24.64 1.82
N GLU A 380 -11.47 -25.35 2.62
CA GLU A 380 -11.43 -26.81 2.57
C GLU A 380 -12.80 -27.32 3.02
N GLU A 381 -13.52 -28.00 2.11
CA GLU A 381 -14.71 -28.76 2.51
C GLU A 381 -14.30 -29.86 3.50
N SER A 382 -15.02 -29.96 4.61
CA SER A 382 -14.74 -30.91 5.67
C SER A 382 -15.08 -32.34 5.23
N ASP A 383 -14.16 -33.03 4.55
CA ASP A 383 -14.18 -34.49 4.41
C ASP A 383 -12.76 -35.08 4.25
N GLY A 384 -11.99 -35.04 5.35
CA GLY A 384 -11.04 -36.11 5.67
C GLY A 384 -9.77 -36.25 4.81
N GLY A 385 -8.92 -35.22 4.78
CA GLY A 385 -7.48 -35.42 4.63
C GLY A 385 -6.90 -35.27 3.22
N HIS A 386 -6.98 -34.06 2.67
CA HIS A 386 -6.01 -33.54 1.71
C HIS A 386 -5.79 -32.05 2.01
N THR A 387 -4.64 -31.74 2.60
CA THR A 387 -4.19 -30.36 2.89
C THR A 387 -3.44 -29.79 1.70
N THR A 388 -3.44 -28.45 1.60
CA THR A 388 -2.65 -27.62 0.68
C THR A 388 -3.06 -27.63 -0.79
N SER A 389 -2.79 -26.50 -1.44
CA SER A 389 -3.03 -26.17 -2.86
C SER A 389 -2.64 -27.26 -3.87
N ASP A 390 -3.33 -27.27 -5.03
CA ASP A 390 -3.10 -28.15 -6.18
C ASP A 390 -1.68 -28.04 -6.80
N CYS A 391 -0.65 -28.52 -6.09
CA CYS A 391 0.67 -28.79 -6.64
C CYS A 391 0.66 -30.11 -7.43
N ALA A 392 1.61 -30.30 -8.35
CA ALA A 392 1.78 -31.57 -9.04
C ALA A 392 2.14 -32.72 -8.08
N GLU A 393 1.97 -33.98 -8.49
CA GLU A 393 2.34 -35.16 -7.67
C GLU A 393 3.83 -35.17 -7.29
N ASP A 394 4.70 -34.50 -8.04
CA ASP A 394 6.14 -34.34 -7.79
C ASP A 394 6.52 -32.98 -7.18
N GLU A 395 5.55 -32.23 -6.64
CA GLU A 395 5.71 -30.92 -6.03
C GLU A 395 5.14 -30.88 -4.60
N MET A 396 5.58 -29.92 -3.80
CA MET A 396 5.04 -29.61 -2.48
C MET A 396 4.92 -28.09 -2.30
N PHE A 397 3.86 -27.63 -1.64
CA PHE A 397 3.65 -26.21 -1.38
C PHE A 397 4.54 -25.71 -0.24
N CYS A 398 5.43 -24.77 -0.55
CA CYS A 398 6.43 -24.18 0.33
C CYS A 398 6.75 -22.75 -0.12
N TRP A 399 7.03 -21.82 0.80
CA TRP A 399 7.22 -20.39 0.48
C TRP A 399 6.06 -19.86 -0.40
N PHE A 400 4.80 -20.14 -0.07
CA PHE A 400 3.65 -19.71 -0.88
C PHE A 400 3.62 -20.19 -2.35
N MET A 401 4.45 -21.16 -2.76
CA MET A 401 4.53 -21.67 -4.13
C MET A 401 4.68 -23.20 -4.16
N CYS A 402 4.32 -23.83 -5.28
CA CYS A 402 4.64 -25.24 -5.50
C CYS A 402 6.12 -25.37 -5.89
N GLN A 403 6.89 -26.09 -5.06
CA GLN A 403 8.31 -26.37 -5.27
C GLN A 403 8.49 -27.84 -5.62
N LYS A 404 9.34 -28.17 -6.60
CA LYS A 404 9.52 -29.55 -7.05
C LYS A 404 10.40 -30.34 -6.09
N LEU A 405 9.97 -31.54 -5.77
CA LEU A 405 10.74 -32.46 -4.92
C LEU A 405 12.11 -32.79 -5.54
N SER A 406 12.19 -32.87 -6.87
CA SER A 406 13.44 -33.13 -7.59
C SER A 406 14.56 -32.15 -7.27
N ASP A 407 14.20 -30.88 -7.04
CA ASP A 407 15.16 -29.78 -6.92
C ASP A 407 15.88 -29.84 -5.57
N PHE A 408 15.25 -30.50 -4.57
CA PHE A 408 15.79 -30.81 -3.25
C PHE A 408 16.34 -32.26 -3.15
N ASN A 409 16.53 -32.94 -4.28
CA ASN A 409 16.91 -34.37 -4.36
C ASN A 409 15.90 -35.32 -3.68
N LEU A 410 14.63 -34.91 -3.59
CA LEU A 410 13.53 -35.68 -3.02
C LEU A 410 12.66 -36.34 -4.09
N THR A 411 11.91 -37.32 -3.63
CA THR A 411 10.81 -37.99 -4.34
C THR A 411 9.72 -38.28 -3.31
N LEU A 412 8.51 -38.62 -3.76
CA LEU A 412 7.40 -39.00 -2.88
C LEU A 412 7.74 -40.10 -1.86
N THR A 413 8.70 -41.00 -2.14
CA THR A 413 9.10 -42.06 -1.19
C THR A 413 10.36 -41.75 -0.38
N THR A 414 11.16 -40.74 -0.77
CA THR A 414 12.49 -40.49 -0.19
C THR A 414 12.45 -40.32 1.33
N CYS A 415 11.44 -39.63 1.88
CA CYS A 415 11.30 -39.44 3.32
C CYS A 415 10.76 -40.71 4.01
N SER A 416 9.76 -41.38 3.43
CA SER A 416 9.21 -42.61 3.99
C SER A 416 10.22 -43.76 4.04
N ASP A 417 11.11 -43.86 3.03
CA ASP A 417 12.20 -44.84 2.98
C ASP A 417 13.24 -44.60 4.10
N GLN A 418 13.30 -43.38 4.64
CA GLN A 418 14.14 -42.97 5.77
C GLN A 418 13.41 -43.04 7.13
N ASN A 419 12.11 -43.35 7.16
CA ASN A 419 11.22 -43.22 8.34
C ASN A 419 11.08 -41.76 8.84
N LEU A 420 11.06 -40.82 7.90
CA LEU A 420 10.81 -39.39 8.10
C LEU A 420 9.51 -38.98 7.37
N LEU A 421 8.94 -37.84 7.72
CA LEU A 421 7.82 -37.23 7.01
C LEU A 421 8.35 -36.24 5.96
N LEU A 422 7.69 -36.18 4.81
CA LEU A 422 7.88 -35.09 3.85
C LEU A 422 7.11 -33.88 4.38
N GLN A 423 7.81 -32.78 4.65
CA GLN A 423 7.26 -31.56 5.25
C GLN A 423 7.89 -30.32 4.63
N CYS A 424 7.22 -29.17 4.79
CA CYS A 424 7.84 -27.89 4.49
C CYS A 424 8.66 -27.45 5.70
N THR A 425 9.98 -27.37 5.55
CA THR A 425 10.91 -27.15 6.67
C THR A 425 11.90 -26.02 6.39
N SER A 426 12.38 -25.34 7.44
CA SER A 426 13.49 -24.40 7.37
C SER A 426 14.84 -25.10 7.61
N PRO A 427 15.99 -24.43 7.40
CA PRO A 427 17.28 -24.99 7.80
C PRO A 427 17.41 -25.24 9.31
N ARG A 428 16.57 -24.60 10.14
CA ARG A 428 16.50 -24.83 11.60
C ARG A 428 15.65 -26.05 11.97
N ASP A 429 15.19 -26.82 10.98
CA ASP A 429 14.26 -27.94 11.13
C ASP A 429 12.89 -27.51 11.71
N GLU A 430 12.48 -26.28 11.41
CA GLU A 430 11.17 -25.73 11.81
C GLU A 430 10.14 -25.97 10.70
N VAL A 431 8.92 -26.35 11.09
CA VAL A 431 7.92 -26.91 10.19
C VAL A 431 6.77 -25.92 9.95
N VAL A 432 6.41 -25.72 8.68
CA VAL A 432 5.26 -24.92 8.24
C VAL A 432 4.25 -25.84 7.56
N PRO A 433 3.24 -26.38 8.29
CA PRO A 433 2.37 -27.44 7.76
C PRO A 433 1.54 -27.05 6.53
N ASP A 434 1.28 -25.76 6.34
CA ASP A 434 0.48 -25.21 5.24
C ASP A 434 1.32 -24.64 4.07
N GLY A 435 2.65 -24.58 4.22
CA GLY A 435 3.58 -23.93 3.29
C GLY A 435 3.50 -22.39 3.21
N MET A 436 2.78 -21.73 4.13
CA MET A 436 2.39 -20.31 4.04
C MET A 436 3.20 -19.38 4.95
N ALA A 437 4.52 -19.57 5.02
CA ALA A 437 5.45 -18.70 5.73
C ALA A 437 6.44 -18.02 4.79
N HIS A 438 6.84 -16.80 5.14
CA HIS A 438 8.02 -16.14 4.59
C HIS A 438 9.27 -16.59 5.34
N GLY A 439 10.44 -16.47 4.72
CA GLY A 439 11.66 -17.08 5.23
C GLY A 439 11.85 -18.48 4.68
N ASP A 440 13.06 -19.03 4.87
CA ASP A 440 13.66 -20.06 4.03
C ASP A 440 13.03 -21.47 4.10
N TYR A 441 11.79 -21.63 3.66
CA TYR A 441 11.03 -22.88 3.71
C TYR A 441 11.04 -23.64 2.40
N TYR A 442 11.43 -24.91 2.47
CA TYR A 442 11.53 -25.83 1.32
C TYR A 442 11.07 -27.26 1.68
N PRO A 443 10.74 -28.11 0.69
CA PRO A 443 10.43 -29.51 0.91
C PRO A 443 11.62 -30.26 1.52
N GLY A 444 11.44 -30.85 2.69
CA GLY A 444 12.45 -31.59 3.43
C GLY A 444 11.91 -32.86 4.08
N CYS A 445 12.82 -33.76 4.43
CA CYS A 445 12.48 -34.95 5.22
C CYS A 445 12.78 -34.69 6.70
N THR A 446 11.75 -34.63 7.54
CA THR A 446 11.92 -34.44 8.99
C THR A 446 10.84 -35.15 9.80
N ASN A 447 11.10 -35.34 11.09
CA ASN A 447 10.12 -35.73 12.11
C ASN A 447 9.94 -34.61 13.16
N SER A 448 10.49 -33.43 12.91
CA SER A 448 10.27 -32.24 13.73
C SER A 448 8.78 -31.88 13.78
N THR A 449 8.43 -31.14 14.82
CA THR A 449 7.14 -30.47 15.00
C THR A 449 7.34 -29.05 15.50
N ASP A 450 8.57 -28.54 15.45
CA ASP A 450 8.92 -27.25 16.01
C ASP A 450 8.40 -26.15 15.07
N PRO A 451 7.57 -25.21 15.55
CA PRO A 451 7.00 -24.17 14.70
C PRO A 451 8.04 -23.11 14.32
N PRO A 452 7.76 -22.26 13.31
CA PRO A 452 8.57 -21.09 13.00
C PRO A 452 8.85 -20.23 14.24
N SER A 453 10.13 -19.99 14.52
CA SER A 453 10.56 -19.01 15.51
C SER A 453 11.14 -17.76 14.81
N PRO A 454 11.11 -16.57 15.44
CA PRO A 454 11.88 -15.43 14.92
C PRO A 454 13.38 -15.73 14.92
N TYR A 455 14.16 -15.01 14.12
CA TYR A 455 15.63 -15.02 14.28
C TYR A 455 16.01 -14.27 15.58
N PRO A 456 17.11 -14.68 16.26
CA PRO A 456 17.71 -13.89 17.33
C PRO A 456 18.02 -12.48 16.84
N LEU A 457 17.47 -11.48 17.53
CA LEU A 457 17.66 -10.08 17.20
C LEU A 457 19.05 -9.59 17.63
N ILE A 458 19.59 -8.62 16.90
CA ILE A 458 20.76 -7.84 17.32
C ILE A 458 20.31 -6.86 18.42
N ASP A 459 21.17 -6.59 19.40
CA ASP A 459 20.99 -5.45 20.30
C ASP A 459 20.92 -4.16 19.46
N GLN A 460 19.79 -3.45 19.56
CA GLN A 460 19.54 -2.24 18.79
C GLN A 460 20.29 -1.04 19.37
N GLN A 461 20.52 -0.02 18.54
CA GLN A 461 21.18 1.23 18.92
C GLN A 461 20.49 1.95 20.10
N ASP A 462 21.26 2.73 20.88
CA ASP A 462 20.70 3.63 21.89
C ASP A 462 20.17 4.91 21.23
N ASN A 463 18.86 4.96 21.02
CA ASN A 463 18.16 6.07 20.36
C ASN A 463 18.37 7.43 21.03
N MET A 464 18.83 7.51 22.29
CA MET A 464 19.19 8.79 22.94
C MET A 464 20.61 9.27 22.60
N THR A 465 21.55 8.34 22.40
CA THR A 465 22.99 8.66 22.29
C THR A 465 23.45 8.72 20.84
N CYS A 466 22.92 7.83 19.98
CA CYS A 466 23.40 7.69 18.61
C CYS A 466 23.16 8.92 17.72
N PRO A 467 22.00 9.62 17.73
CA PRO A 467 21.76 10.73 16.80
C PRO A 467 22.80 11.85 16.82
N GLU A 468 23.38 12.17 18.00
CA GLU A 468 24.41 13.22 18.12
C GLU A 468 25.76 12.83 17.46
N LEU A 469 26.00 11.55 17.21
CA LEU A 469 27.26 11.02 16.67
C LEU A 469 27.22 10.80 15.15
N TRP A 470 26.04 10.87 14.51
CA TRP A 470 25.90 10.53 13.09
C TRP A 470 26.64 11.50 12.17
N GLU A 471 26.65 12.80 12.47
CA GLU A 471 27.35 13.80 11.66
C GLU A 471 28.88 13.63 11.69
N GLU A 472 29.44 13.23 12.84
CA GLU A 472 30.88 12.89 12.94
C GLU A 472 31.18 11.58 12.20
N PHE A 473 30.34 10.56 12.40
CA PHE A 473 30.54 9.26 11.77
C PHE A 473 30.39 9.32 10.24
N SER A 474 29.37 10.01 9.72
CA SER A 474 29.09 10.14 8.29
C SER A 474 29.79 11.33 7.62
N SER A 475 30.81 11.91 8.29
CA SER A 475 31.65 12.98 7.75
C SER A 475 32.21 12.62 6.37
N SER A 476 32.06 13.57 5.44
CA SER A 476 32.58 13.51 4.07
C SER A 476 34.04 13.93 3.94
N GLU A 477 34.75 14.16 5.05
CA GLU A 477 36.16 14.58 5.02
C GLU A 477 37.03 13.55 4.25
N GLY A 478 37.66 14.01 3.17
CA GLY A 478 38.50 13.17 2.31
C GLY A 478 37.75 12.45 1.17
N TYR A 479 36.55 12.91 0.84
CA TYR A 479 35.77 12.55 -0.35
C TYR A 479 35.29 13.80 -1.10
N ASP A 480 35.19 13.75 -2.42
CA ASP A 480 34.77 14.88 -3.27
C ASP A 480 33.24 14.94 -3.49
N HIS A 481 32.57 13.80 -3.32
CA HIS A 481 31.15 13.62 -3.59
C HIS A 481 30.44 12.94 -2.42
N VAL A 482 29.19 13.34 -2.18
CA VAL A 482 28.27 12.70 -1.23
C VAL A 482 26.93 12.52 -1.93
N VAL A 483 26.37 11.32 -1.82
CA VAL A 483 25.04 10.97 -2.29
C VAL A 483 24.24 10.46 -1.10
N ASP A 484 23.07 11.06 -0.87
CA ASP A 484 22.07 10.49 0.02
C ASP A 484 21.35 9.32 -0.69
N LEU A 485 21.47 8.13 -0.12
CA LEU A 485 20.81 6.89 -0.56
C LEU A 485 19.70 6.46 0.41
N THR A 486 19.25 7.36 1.28
CA THR A 486 18.18 7.10 2.25
C THR A 486 16.86 6.88 1.53
N SER A 487 16.28 5.68 1.68
CA SER A 487 14.91 5.43 1.21
C SER A 487 13.91 6.16 2.12
N ALA A 488 12.70 6.43 1.62
CA ALA A 488 11.69 7.23 2.33
C ALA A 488 11.26 6.71 3.72
N MET A 489 11.72 5.53 4.13
CA MET A 489 11.51 4.95 5.46
C MET A 489 12.74 4.16 5.97
N GLY A 490 13.91 4.35 5.37
CA GLY A 490 15.12 3.60 5.68
C GLY A 490 15.95 4.25 6.78
N SER A 491 16.94 3.51 7.30
CA SER A 491 18.06 4.14 8.01
C SER A 491 18.78 5.12 7.08
N VAL A 492 19.18 6.27 7.63
CA VAL A 492 19.96 7.28 6.89
C VAL A 492 21.21 6.62 6.32
N THR A 493 21.44 6.78 5.01
CA THR A 493 22.48 6.05 4.29
C THR A 493 23.19 6.98 3.31
N HIS A 494 24.48 7.22 3.52
CA HIS A 494 25.29 8.12 2.69
C HIS A 494 26.37 7.35 1.94
N LEU A 495 26.45 7.53 0.63
CA LEU A 495 27.57 7.12 -0.20
C LEU A 495 28.49 8.32 -0.44
N MET A 496 29.66 8.32 0.20
CA MET A 496 30.72 9.30 -0.02
C MET A 496 31.78 8.70 -0.94
N TYR A 497 32.28 9.43 -1.94
CA TYR A 497 33.32 8.90 -2.83
C TYR A 497 34.19 9.96 -3.52
N THR A 498 35.33 9.49 -4.04
CA THR A 498 36.29 10.22 -4.89
C THR A 498 36.72 9.32 -6.05
N ILE A 499 36.86 9.90 -7.25
CA ILE A 499 37.57 9.25 -8.37
C ILE A 499 39.06 9.55 -8.23
N THR A 500 39.90 8.53 -8.08
CA THR A 500 41.35 8.72 -7.91
C THR A 500 42.07 8.99 -9.24
N ASP A 501 43.31 9.50 -9.18
CA ASP A 501 44.19 9.70 -10.35
C ASP A 501 44.45 8.41 -11.16
N GLU A 502 44.19 7.23 -10.59
CA GLU A 502 44.33 5.92 -11.25
C GLU A 502 43.02 5.44 -11.92
N ASN A 503 41.97 6.28 -11.97
CA ASN A 503 40.60 5.89 -12.35
C ASN A 503 40.03 4.76 -11.48
N LYS A 504 40.21 4.84 -10.17
CA LYS A 504 39.51 3.99 -9.19
C LYS A 504 38.44 4.79 -8.46
N ILE A 505 37.40 4.12 -7.99
CA ILE A 505 36.46 4.66 -7.02
C ILE A 505 37.01 4.37 -5.63
N LYS A 506 37.35 5.42 -4.87
CA LYS A 506 37.55 5.35 -3.42
C LYS A 506 36.24 5.79 -2.76
N ALA A 507 35.51 4.87 -2.14
CA ALA A 507 34.18 5.12 -1.59
C ALA A 507 34.02 4.63 -0.15
N ARG A 508 33.02 5.21 0.53
CA ARG A 508 32.52 4.83 1.84
C ARG A 508 30.99 4.86 1.79
N LEU A 509 30.34 3.75 2.09
CA LEU A 509 28.90 3.68 2.32
C LEU A 509 28.68 3.63 3.83
N ALA A 510 28.21 4.73 4.41
CA ALA A 510 27.84 4.79 5.83
C ALA A 510 26.34 4.55 5.99
N PHE A 511 25.99 3.78 7.02
CA PHE A 511 24.64 3.30 7.32
C PHE A 511 24.31 3.59 8.79
N ASN A 512 23.24 4.35 9.02
CA ASN A 512 22.78 4.77 10.34
C ASN A 512 21.99 3.64 11.03
N ASN A 513 22.68 2.52 11.30
CA ASN A 513 22.18 1.41 12.11
C ASN A 513 23.29 0.42 12.50
N VAL A 514 22.95 -0.48 13.43
CA VAL A 514 23.80 -1.57 13.94
C VAL A 514 24.12 -2.64 12.88
N PHE A 515 25.23 -3.34 13.07
CA PHE A 515 25.84 -4.19 12.05
C PHE A 515 25.31 -5.64 12.06
N GLY A 516 24.24 -5.91 11.29
CA GLY A 516 23.84 -7.26 10.90
C GLY A 516 24.54 -7.72 9.62
N TYR A 517 24.50 -6.88 8.60
CA TYR A 517 25.45 -6.82 7.47
C TYR A 517 25.27 -5.51 6.69
N LEU A 518 26.22 -5.17 5.83
CA LEU A 518 26.08 -4.06 4.87
C LEU A 518 26.71 -4.44 3.53
N ALA A 519 26.00 -4.19 2.42
CA ALA A 519 26.39 -4.56 1.08
C ALA A 519 26.16 -3.46 0.05
N MET A 520 27.02 -3.41 -0.96
CA MET A 520 26.90 -2.55 -2.14
C MET A 520 27.49 -3.25 -3.37
N GLY A 521 26.89 -3.06 -4.53
CA GLY A 521 27.41 -3.64 -5.76
C GLY A 521 26.65 -3.24 -7.00
N PHE A 522 26.93 -3.95 -8.10
CA PHE A 522 26.23 -3.74 -9.35
C PHE A 522 24.92 -4.53 -9.40
N ALA A 523 23.87 -3.89 -9.89
CA ALA A 523 22.66 -4.59 -10.32
C ALA A 523 22.96 -5.53 -11.50
N ASN A 524 22.30 -6.68 -11.53
CA ASN A 524 22.13 -7.47 -12.73
C ASN A 524 20.95 -6.92 -13.54
N THR A 525 21.23 -6.23 -14.65
CA THR A 525 20.18 -5.63 -15.48
C THR A 525 19.34 -6.64 -16.26
N LEU A 526 19.67 -7.94 -16.19
CA LEU A 526 18.89 -9.03 -16.76
C LEU A 526 17.89 -9.66 -15.76
N ASP A 527 18.07 -9.45 -14.46
CA ASP A 527 17.10 -9.91 -13.45
C ASP A 527 15.91 -8.93 -13.37
N THR A 528 14.73 -9.47 -13.70
CA THR A 528 13.43 -8.78 -13.66
C THR A 528 12.53 -9.28 -12.52
N ILE A 529 13.04 -10.16 -11.65
CA ILE A 529 12.27 -10.82 -10.58
C ILE A 529 12.63 -10.20 -9.22
N HIS A 530 13.92 -10.05 -8.93
CA HIS A 530 14.42 -9.49 -7.67
C HIS A 530 15.05 -8.11 -7.86
N ASN A 531 14.48 -7.30 -8.77
CA ASN A 531 14.89 -5.93 -9.09
C ASN A 531 16.36 -5.78 -9.48
N GLY A 532 17.04 -6.82 -9.96
CA GLY A 532 18.46 -6.78 -10.32
C GLY A 532 19.39 -7.26 -9.21
N MET A 533 18.87 -7.92 -8.17
CA MET A 533 19.70 -8.51 -7.11
C MET A 533 20.30 -9.85 -7.55
N ASN A 534 19.53 -10.74 -8.18
CA ASN A 534 20.02 -12.06 -8.56
C ASN A 534 21.13 -11.94 -9.64
N GLY A 535 22.26 -12.62 -9.47
CA GLY A 535 23.46 -12.43 -10.30
C GLY A 535 24.21 -11.11 -10.03
N GLY A 536 23.81 -10.34 -9.01
CA GLY A 536 24.45 -9.09 -8.61
C GLY A 536 25.86 -9.31 -8.07
N ASN A 537 26.81 -8.46 -8.48
CA ASN A 537 28.21 -8.54 -8.05
C ASN A 537 28.42 -7.51 -6.92
N VAL A 538 28.61 -7.98 -5.70
CA VAL A 538 28.54 -7.16 -4.47
C VAL A 538 29.78 -7.28 -3.60
N LEU A 539 30.16 -6.17 -2.96
CA LEU A 539 30.92 -6.15 -1.72
C LEU A 539 29.93 -6.34 -0.57
N LEU A 540 30.19 -7.28 0.32
CA LEU A 540 29.38 -7.57 1.51
C LEU A 540 30.30 -7.62 2.74
N ALA A 541 29.97 -6.83 3.75
CA ALA A 541 30.59 -6.88 5.07
C ALA A 541 29.64 -7.54 6.09
N ILE A 542 30.21 -8.42 6.91
CA ILE A 542 29.51 -9.22 7.92
C ILE A 542 30.21 -9.13 9.29
N PRO A 543 29.46 -9.08 10.41
CA PRO A 543 29.97 -8.93 11.78
C PRO A 543 30.73 -10.14 12.33
N GLY A 544 30.55 -11.31 11.72
CA GLY A 544 31.22 -12.55 12.11
C GLY A 544 31.64 -13.37 10.89
N GLY A 545 31.84 -14.67 11.09
CA GLY A 545 32.19 -15.62 10.04
C GLY A 545 31.44 -16.95 10.16
N ASP A 546 31.94 -17.98 9.48
CA ASP A 546 31.47 -19.37 9.55
C ASP A 546 29.93 -19.51 9.51
N TYR A 547 29.30 -18.81 8.55
CA TYR A 547 27.85 -18.74 8.42
C TYR A 547 27.21 -20.13 8.35
N SER A 548 26.14 -20.30 9.11
CA SER A 548 25.27 -21.47 9.04
C SER A 548 23.81 -21.01 8.93
N PRO A 549 23.02 -21.55 7.98
CA PRO A 549 21.59 -21.26 7.88
C PRO A 549 20.79 -21.63 9.14
N VAL A 550 21.37 -22.48 10.01
CA VAL A 550 20.77 -22.92 11.28
C VAL A 550 20.97 -21.89 12.39
N THR A 551 22.15 -21.24 12.44
CA THR A 551 22.60 -20.46 13.60
C THR A 551 22.97 -19.01 13.28
N GLY A 552 22.95 -18.62 12.01
CA GLY A 552 23.47 -17.33 11.55
C GLY A 552 25.00 -17.31 11.51
N LEU A 553 25.57 -16.12 11.58
CA LEU A 553 27.02 -15.87 11.70
C LEU A 553 27.55 -16.22 13.09
N ASP A 554 28.74 -16.83 13.16
CA ASP A 554 29.48 -16.96 14.41
C ASP A 554 30.20 -15.63 14.73
N LEU A 555 29.66 -14.90 15.70
CA LEU A 555 30.22 -13.62 16.20
C LEU A 555 31.49 -13.78 17.05
N SER A 556 31.91 -15.01 17.35
CA SER A 556 33.22 -15.27 17.97
C SER A 556 34.36 -15.28 16.94
N VAL A 557 34.02 -15.44 15.65
CA VAL A 557 34.91 -15.19 14.53
C VAL A 557 34.90 -13.69 14.21
N PRO A 558 36.05 -13.04 13.96
CA PRO A 558 36.06 -11.63 13.57
C PRO A 558 35.26 -11.40 12.28
N GLY A 559 34.53 -10.28 12.24
CA GLY A 559 33.85 -9.82 11.03
C GLY A 559 34.79 -9.63 9.84
N SER A 560 34.23 -9.71 8.64
CA SER A 560 34.96 -9.67 7.37
C SER A 560 34.22 -8.88 6.30
N ILE A 561 34.93 -8.52 5.23
CA ILE A 561 34.37 -7.95 4.01
C ILE A 561 35.00 -8.68 2.82
N ALA A 562 34.18 -9.09 1.86
CA ALA A 562 34.61 -9.79 0.66
C ALA A 562 33.67 -9.50 -0.52
N THR A 563 34.05 -9.95 -1.72
CA THR A 563 33.21 -9.90 -2.91
C THR A 563 32.42 -11.19 -3.07
N TYR A 564 31.18 -11.06 -3.57
CA TYR A 564 30.23 -12.15 -3.76
C TYR A 564 29.46 -11.96 -5.07
N VAL A 565 28.93 -13.05 -5.59
CA VAL A 565 27.89 -13.04 -6.64
C VAL A 565 26.63 -13.61 -6.02
N ILE A 566 25.57 -12.80 -5.91
CA ILE A 566 24.25 -13.28 -5.50
C ILE A 566 23.79 -14.32 -6.52
N ASP A 567 23.23 -15.45 -6.08
CA ASP A 567 22.80 -16.51 -7.00
C ASP A 567 21.83 -15.99 -8.09
N ASP A 568 21.89 -16.56 -9.29
CA ASP A 568 21.06 -16.16 -10.43
C ASP A 568 19.55 -16.46 -10.20
N VAL A 569 19.22 -17.38 -9.28
CA VAL A 569 17.86 -17.84 -8.99
C VAL A 569 17.54 -17.73 -7.49
N ASP A 570 18.37 -18.30 -6.64
CA ASP A 570 18.05 -18.55 -5.23
C ASP A 570 18.63 -17.46 -4.30
N SER A 571 17.82 -16.43 -4.03
CA SER A 571 18.26 -15.21 -3.33
C SER A 571 18.73 -15.38 -1.88
N ALA A 572 18.47 -16.52 -1.23
CA ALA A 572 18.87 -16.76 0.16
C ALA A 572 20.38 -17.00 0.31
N PHE A 573 21.02 -16.32 1.28
CA PHE A 573 22.48 -16.25 1.42
C PHE A 573 23.21 -17.60 1.39
N ARG A 574 22.61 -18.69 1.92
CA ARG A 574 23.22 -20.03 1.92
C ARG A 574 23.63 -20.58 0.54
N HIS A 575 23.03 -20.07 -0.53
CA HIS A 575 23.34 -20.49 -1.90
C HIS A 575 24.54 -19.73 -2.50
N TRP A 576 24.89 -18.57 -1.93
CA TRP A 576 25.94 -17.67 -2.39
C TRP A 576 26.85 -17.17 -1.26
N MET A 577 26.94 -17.93 -0.16
CA MET A 577 27.69 -17.57 1.06
C MET A 577 29.22 -17.72 0.91
N ASP A 578 29.68 -18.37 -0.16
CA ASP A 578 31.11 -18.51 -0.45
C ASP A 578 31.61 -17.24 -1.17
N PRO A 579 32.62 -16.53 -0.64
CA PRO A 579 33.18 -15.36 -1.30
C PRO A 579 33.94 -15.74 -2.57
N VAL A 580 34.04 -14.81 -3.52
CA VAL A 580 34.84 -15.01 -4.73
C VAL A 580 36.32 -14.79 -4.41
N ASP A 581 37.10 -15.86 -4.56
CA ASP A 581 38.57 -15.84 -4.42
C ASP A 581 39.20 -15.87 -5.81
N SER A 582 39.45 -14.68 -6.39
CA SER A 582 40.11 -14.51 -7.68
C SER A 582 41.34 -13.58 -7.60
N ASP A 583 42.28 -13.76 -8.53
CA ASP A 583 43.43 -12.86 -8.68
C ASP A 583 43.00 -11.39 -8.92
N GLU A 584 41.81 -11.15 -9.50
CA GLU A 584 41.26 -9.81 -9.75
C GLU A 584 40.72 -9.20 -8.45
N ASP A 585 39.92 -9.95 -7.67
CA ASP A 585 39.38 -9.51 -6.37
C ASP A 585 40.48 -9.10 -5.38
N SER A 586 41.66 -9.73 -5.46
CA SER A 586 42.83 -9.39 -4.63
C SER A 586 43.31 -7.94 -4.74
N SER A 587 42.87 -7.22 -5.77
CA SER A 587 43.19 -5.80 -6.00
C SER A 587 42.16 -4.81 -5.44
N THR A 588 40.98 -5.29 -5.02
CA THR A 588 39.96 -4.47 -4.34
C THR A 588 40.35 -4.28 -2.88
N VAL A 589 40.80 -3.07 -2.52
CA VAL A 589 41.17 -2.76 -1.13
C VAL A 589 39.91 -2.40 -0.37
N ALA A 590 39.34 -3.37 0.35
CA ALA A 590 38.09 -3.20 1.11
C ALA A 590 38.31 -3.30 2.63
N ALA A 591 37.51 -2.55 3.38
CA ALA A 591 37.45 -2.56 4.84
C ALA A 591 36.02 -2.24 5.31
N PHE A 592 35.73 -2.49 6.58
CA PHE A 592 34.48 -2.06 7.22
C PHE A 592 34.79 -1.41 8.58
N GLU A 593 33.86 -0.57 9.05
CA GLU A 593 33.93 0.17 10.30
C GLU A 593 32.59 0.01 11.04
N THR A 594 32.65 -0.15 12.36
CA THR A 594 31.48 -0.42 13.21
C THR A 594 31.59 0.33 14.52
N THR A 595 30.49 0.91 14.97
CA THR A 595 30.30 1.40 16.34
C THR A 595 29.08 0.73 16.96
N ASP A 596 28.77 1.05 18.22
CA ASP A 596 27.52 0.61 18.86
C ASP A 596 26.25 1.23 18.22
N CYS A 597 26.42 2.17 17.28
CA CYS A 597 25.34 2.88 16.60
C CYS A 597 25.29 2.63 15.08
N PHE A 598 26.45 2.54 14.42
CA PHE A 598 26.57 2.69 12.97
C PHE A 598 27.50 1.67 12.33
N THR A 599 27.30 1.49 11.02
CA THR A 599 28.13 0.63 10.17
C THR A 599 28.61 1.43 8.96
N ALA A 600 29.83 1.20 8.49
CA ALA A 600 30.25 1.62 7.16
C ALA A 600 31.07 0.54 6.45
N ILE A 601 30.93 0.44 5.13
CA ILE A 601 31.91 -0.24 4.26
C ILE A 601 32.73 0.80 3.51
N MET A 602 34.00 0.51 3.29
CA MET A 602 34.95 1.35 2.58
C MET A 602 35.67 0.51 1.53
N PHE A 603 35.86 1.04 0.33
CA PHE A 603 36.66 0.36 -0.69
C PHE A 603 37.42 1.35 -1.58
N GLU A 604 38.54 0.89 -2.13
CA GLU A 604 39.23 1.53 -3.26
C GLU A 604 39.47 0.49 -4.36
N SER A 605 38.79 0.64 -5.50
CA SER A 605 38.91 -0.29 -6.64
C SER A 605 38.43 0.33 -7.96
N ASP A 606 38.86 -0.23 -9.10
CA ASP A 606 38.28 0.06 -10.42
C ASP A 606 37.17 -0.95 -10.81
N HIS A 607 36.88 -1.94 -9.97
CA HIS A 607 35.86 -2.96 -10.20
C HIS A 607 35.26 -3.59 -8.92
N ILE A 608 34.25 -4.43 -9.08
CA ILE A 608 33.79 -5.42 -8.08
C ILE A 608 33.67 -6.77 -8.80
N ASN A 609 34.40 -7.80 -8.36
CA ASN A 609 34.46 -9.13 -8.99
C ASN A 609 34.65 -9.08 -10.52
N GLY A 610 35.76 -8.48 -10.97
CA GLY A 610 36.09 -8.27 -12.39
C GLY A 610 35.19 -7.31 -13.17
N LYS A 611 34.02 -6.91 -12.66
CA LYS A 611 33.11 -5.95 -13.31
C LYS A 611 33.57 -4.51 -13.03
N ALA A 612 34.20 -3.88 -14.03
CA ALA A 612 34.73 -2.53 -13.92
C ALA A 612 33.65 -1.44 -13.83
N PHE A 613 33.93 -0.36 -13.10
CA PHE A 613 33.09 0.84 -13.02
C PHE A 613 33.13 1.66 -14.32
N ASN A 614 31.98 2.18 -14.73
CA ASN A 614 31.81 3.04 -15.90
C ASN A 614 32.02 4.52 -15.54
N ILE A 615 33.25 4.88 -15.16
CA ILE A 615 33.63 6.23 -14.68
C ILE A 615 33.38 7.36 -15.71
N ASP A 616 33.30 7.03 -17.01
CA ASP A 616 32.97 7.98 -18.09
C ASP A 616 31.47 8.00 -18.46
N GLY A 617 30.62 7.30 -17.70
CA GLY A 617 29.18 7.20 -17.93
C GLY A 617 28.44 6.84 -16.65
N THR A 618 27.47 5.92 -16.79
CA THR A 618 26.59 5.51 -15.69
C THR A 618 26.72 4.02 -15.36
N ASP A 619 26.60 3.69 -14.08
CA ASP A 619 26.44 2.32 -13.58
C ASP A 619 25.08 2.10 -12.91
N GLU A 620 24.53 0.89 -13.07
CA GLU A 620 23.36 0.41 -12.33
C GLU A 620 23.83 -0.30 -11.06
N MET A 621 23.51 0.29 -9.90
CA MET A 621 24.02 -0.09 -8.59
C MET A 621 22.88 -0.53 -7.66
N ILE A 622 23.21 -1.37 -6.70
CA ILE A 622 22.37 -1.79 -5.58
C ILE A 622 23.10 -1.60 -4.25
N TRP A 623 22.35 -1.34 -3.19
CA TRP A 623 22.82 -1.44 -1.82
C TRP A 623 21.77 -2.12 -0.94
N ALA A 624 22.21 -2.77 0.14
CA ALA A 624 21.34 -3.37 1.15
C ALA A 624 22.04 -3.45 2.51
N GLY A 625 21.31 -3.26 3.61
CA GLY A 625 21.81 -3.38 4.97
C GLY A 625 20.80 -4.07 5.89
N ASN A 626 21.31 -4.83 6.86
CA ASN A 626 20.50 -5.49 7.88
C ASN A 626 20.96 -5.04 9.26
N SER A 627 19.99 -4.68 10.11
CA SER A 627 20.16 -4.34 11.51
C SER A 627 19.27 -5.18 12.45
N ALA A 628 18.49 -6.12 11.89
CA ALA A 628 17.55 -6.93 12.66
C ALA A 628 18.20 -8.20 13.23
N ASP A 629 18.99 -8.92 12.44
CA ASP A 629 19.57 -10.22 12.80
C ASP A 629 20.95 -10.49 12.16
N HIS A 630 21.59 -11.58 12.58
CA HIS A 630 22.85 -12.07 12.02
C HIS A 630 22.66 -13.27 11.05
N PHE A 631 21.48 -13.40 10.42
CA PHE A 631 21.15 -14.52 9.52
C PHE A 631 21.34 -14.20 8.04
N VAL A 632 21.65 -12.94 7.69
CA VAL A 632 21.97 -12.47 6.31
C VAL A 632 20.83 -12.69 5.28
N GLY A 633 19.67 -13.22 5.71
CA GLY A 633 18.54 -13.56 4.87
C GLY A 633 17.50 -12.45 4.66
N TYR A 634 17.68 -11.29 5.30
CA TYR A 634 16.76 -10.16 5.26
C TYR A 634 17.51 -8.83 5.34
N HIS A 635 16.92 -7.76 4.82
CA HIS A 635 17.47 -6.39 4.82
C HIS A 635 16.37 -5.32 4.87
N GLY A 636 15.16 -5.71 5.30
CA GLY A 636 14.00 -4.84 5.23
C GLY A 636 13.56 -4.49 3.79
N PRO A 637 12.37 -3.89 3.65
CA PRO A 637 11.98 -3.21 2.41
C PRO A 637 12.70 -1.85 2.24
N PHE A 638 13.24 -1.27 3.32
CA PHE A 638 13.70 0.13 3.36
C PHE A 638 15.22 0.33 3.53
N SER A 639 15.94 -0.64 4.08
CA SER A 639 17.41 -0.61 4.13
C SER A 639 17.99 -1.27 2.86
N ARG A 640 17.47 -0.85 1.70
CA ARG A 640 17.89 -1.30 0.37
C ARG A 640 17.50 -0.29 -0.70
N GLN A 641 18.26 -0.22 -1.79
CA GLN A 641 17.81 0.49 -2.99
C GLN A 641 18.56 0.04 -4.25
N ARG A 642 17.94 0.25 -5.41
CA ARG A 642 18.59 0.22 -6.73
C ARG A 642 18.62 1.63 -7.32
N PHE A 643 19.74 2.01 -7.91
CA PHE A 643 19.97 3.35 -8.42
C PHE A 643 20.97 3.35 -9.58
N THR A 644 20.78 4.28 -10.52
CA THR A 644 21.77 4.62 -11.54
C THR A 644 22.66 5.73 -10.99
N ILE A 645 23.99 5.63 -11.14
CA ILE A 645 24.94 6.68 -10.76
C ILE A 645 25.82 7.12 -11.93
N ASP A 646 25.94 8.43 -12.16
CA ASP A 646 27.02 9.05 -12.94
C ASP A 646 28.12 9.50 -11.97
N TRP A 647 29.24 8.76 -11.96
CA TRP A 647 30.33 8.98 -11.02
C TRP A 647 30.98 10.36 -11.14
N LYS A 648 30.95 11.00 -12.31
CA LYS A 648 31.59 12.32 -12.54
C LYS A 648 30.66 13.49 -12.29
N ALA A 649 29.37 13.32 -12.57
CA ALA A 649 28.36 14.32 -12.27
C ALA A 649 27.90 14.28 -10.80
N ALA A 650 28.25 13.21 -10.07
CA ALA A 650 27.66 12.88 -8.76
C ALA A 650 26.12 12.86 -8.79
N ASN A 651 25.59 12.45 -9.94
CA ASN A 651 24.16 12.40 -10.18
C ASN A 651 23.64 10.99 -9.94
N VAL A 652 22.57 10.86 -9.16
CA VAL A 652 21.93 9.58 -8.85
C VAL A 652 20.44 9.63 -9.16
N VAL A 653 19.98 8.59 -9.88
CA VAL A 653 18.58 8.38 -10.24
C VAL A 653 18.13 7.05 -9.66
N PHE A 654 17.15 7.08 -8.75
CA PHE A 654 16.63 5.86 -8.14
C PHE A 654 15.73 5.09 -9.11
N SER A 655 15.85 3.76 -9.13
CA SER A 655 14.92 2.92 -9.89
C SER A 655 13.50 3.11 -9.36
N GLY A 656 12.56 3.42 -10.26
CA GLY A 656 11.17 3.76 -9.92
C GLY A 656 10.92 5.26 -9.68
N ALA A 657 11.95 6.09 -9.53
CA ALA A 657 11.80 7.54 -9.52
C ALA A 657 11.74 8.08 -10.97
N THR A 658 10.67 8.77 -11.33
CA THR A 658 10.65 9.58 -12.56
C THR A 658 11.51 10.83 -12.39
N GLU A 659 12.40 11.14 -13.35
CA GLU A 659 13.21 12.37 -13.35
C GLU A 659 12.33 13.62 -13.13
N GLY A 660 12.36 14.15 -11.91
CA GLY A 660 11.44 15.19 -11.46
C GLY A 660 12.14 16.25 -10.61
N THR A 661 12.39 17.40 -11.23
CA THR A 661 12.88 18.65 -10.61
C THR A 661 14.20 18.56 -9.82
N TRP A 662 15.30 18.80 -10.52
CA TRP A 662 16.56 19.23 -9.94
C TRP A 662 16.38 20.50 -9.11
N VAL A 663 16.72 20.43 -7.83
CA VAL A 663 17.07 21.61 -7.04
C VAL A 663 18.59 21.76 -7.15
N GLU A 664 19.05 22.78 -7.87
CA GLU A 664 20.44 23.20 -7.82
C GLU A 664 20.70 23.80 -6.43
N ASP A 665 21.23 23.00 -5.50
CA ASP A 665 21.74 23.51 -4.22
C ASP A 665 23.11 24.14 -4.43
N ASP A 666 23.09 25.43 -4.78
CA ASP A 666 24.27 26.26 -5.03
C ASP A 666 25.08 26.61 -3.75
N SER A 667 24.88 25.91 -2.62
CA SER A 667 25.53 26.22 -1.33
C SER A 667 26.98 25.73 -1.17
N ALA A 668 27.72 25.58 -2.27
CA ALA A 668 29.15 25.26 -2.28
C ALA A 668 30.07 26.51 -2.23
N ALA A 669 30.32 26.99 -1.00
CA ALA A 669 31.52 27.71 -0.55
C ALA A 669 32.17 28.82 -1.43
N THR A 670 32.01 30.09 -1.02
CA THR A 670 33.08 31.11 -1.18
C THR A 670 33.38 31.84 0.14
N ALA A 671 34.46 31.44 0.81
CA ALA A 671 35.04 32.17 1.93
C ALA A 671 36.18 33.09 1.45
N ASN A 672 35.92 34.39 1.32
CA ASN A 672 36.87 35.52 1.54
C ASN A 672 36.31 36.86 1.01
N GLU A 673 35.90 37.77 1.90
CA GLU A 673 36.48 39.12 1.93
C GLU A 673 36.14 39.89 3.22
N THR A 674 37.15 40.46 3.86
CA THR A 674 37.01 41.40 4.99
C THR A 674 37.12 42.84 4.52
N VAL A 675 36.07 43.66 4.64
CA VAL A 675 36.19 45.14 4.61
C VAL A 675 35.33 45.83 5.68
N VAL A 676 35.92 46.88 6.25
CA VAL A 676 35.61 47.63 7.47
C VAL A 676 34.44 48.63 7.35
N VAL A 677 33.56 48.63 8.37
CA VAL A 677 32.84 49.74 9.05
C VAL A 677 32.69 51.11 8.36
N VAL A 678 31.44 51.49 7.98
CA VAL A 678 30.68 52.77 8.18
C VAL A 678 29.18 52.44 7.88
N GLY A 679 28.11 53.01 8.46
CA GLY A 679 27.94 53.93 9.62
C GLY A 679 26.73 54.89 9.48
N ASP A 680 25.91 55.00 10.54
CA ASP A 680 24.80 55.94 10.84
C ASP A 680 23.50 56.03 9.99
N ASP A 681 22.41 56.23 10.76
CA ASP A 681 21.14 56.97 10.54
C ASP A 681 19.96 56.51 9.66
N HIS A 682 18.81 56.44 10.35
CA HIS A 682 17.43 56.77 9.98
C HIS A 682 17.11 57.30 8.55
N GLU A 683 16.07 56.74 7.93
CA GLU A 683 14.74 57.40 7.87
C GLU A 683 13.62 56.48 7.34
N SER A 684 12.37 56.76 7.72
CA SER A 684 11.16 56.07 7.24
C SER A 684 10.42 56.93 6.20
N VAL A 685 10.12 56.40 5.02
CA VAL A 685 9.24 57.07 4.05
C VAL A 685 8.23 56.08 3.47
N THR A 686 6.95 56.37 3.69
CA THR A 686 5.81 55.77 2.97
C THR A 686 5.49 56.62 1.73
N THR A 687 5.09 55.96 0.63
CA THR A 687 4.37 56.62 -0.48
C THR A 687 3.24 55.72 -1.00
N PRO A 688 2.08 56.29 -1.39
CA PRO A 688 0.97 55.56 -2.01
C PRO A 688 1.09 55.53 -3.54
N ILE A 689 0.34 54.64 -4.20
CA ILE A 689 0.17 54.64 -5.66
C ILE A 689 -1.33 54.88 -5.98
N GLU A 690 -1.56 55.75 -6.97
CA GLU A 690 -2.86 56.29 -7.36
C GLU A 690 -3.63 55.41 -8.35
N ASP A 691 -4.92 55.72 -8.50
CA ASP A 691 -5.84 55.16 -9.49
C ASP A 691 -5.38 55.35 -10.96
N VAL A 692 -5.73 54.38 -11.81
CA VAL A 692 -6.01 54.63 -13.23
C VAL A 692 -7.30 53.89 -13.61
N ALA A 693 -8.25 54.61 -14.19
CA ALA A 693 -9.53 54.09 -14.69
C ALA A 693 -9.63 54.25 -16.22
N ASP A 694 -10.81 53.91 -16.77
CA ASP A 694 -11.25 53.99 -18.19
C ASP A 694 -10.79 52.85 -19.13
N GLU A 695 -11.61 52.31 -20.06
CA GLU A 695 -13.02 52.56 -20.41
C GLU A 695 -13.70 51.34 -21.10
N ILE A 696 -14.98 51.11 -20.78
CA ILE A 696 -16.11 50.70 -21.66
C ILE A 696 -15.97 49.56 -22.70
N ALA A 697 -16.82 48.53 -22.57
CA ALA A 697 -17.84 48.16 -23.58
C ALA A 697 -18.92 47.19 -23.03
N ALA A 698 -20.20 47.46 -23.29
CA ALA A 698 -21.33 46.58 -22.99
C ALA A 698 -22.35 46.57 -24.14
N PRO A 699 -23.18 45.52 -24.30
CA PRO A 699 -24.42 45.61 -25.03
C PRO A 699 -25.68 45.46 -24.15
N SER A 700 -26.77 46.05 -24.62
CA SER A 700 -28.03 46.31 -23.90
C SER A 700 -29.04 45.16 -23.91
N VAL A 701 -29.90 45.11 -22.89
CA VAL A 701 -31.21 44.43 -22.94
C VAL A 701 -32.31 45.37 -22.41
N ALA A 702 -33.40 45.50 -23.18
CA ALA A 702 -34.69 46.07 -22.75
C ALA A 702 -35.67 44.90 -22.47
N GLY A 703 -36.75 45.01 -21.70
CA GLY A 703 -37.38 46.16 -21.03
C GLY A 703 -38.91 46.03 -21.07
N GLY A 704 -39.60 46.17 -19.93
CA GLY A 704 -41.05 45.99 -19.78
C GLY A 704 -41.44 44.55 -19.36
N ASP A 705 -42.44 44.30 -18.50
CA ASP A 705 -43.44 45.22 -17.93
C ASP A 705 -43.84 44.85 -16.49
N SER A 706 -44.55 45.76 -15.82
CA SER A 706 -45.03 45.65 -14.44
C SER A 706 -46.45 45.05 -14.33
N VAL A 707 -46.88 44.63 -13.13
CA VAL A 707 -48.12 45.07 -12.44
C VAL A 707 -48.35 44.30 -11.11
N SER A 708 -49.07 44.97 -10.21
CA SER A 708 -49.30 44.78 -8.77
C SER A 708 -49.93 43.48 -8.23
N GLU A 709 -49.67 43.29 -6.93
CA GLU A 709 -50.46 42.62 -5.88
C GLU A 709 -51.96 42.36 -6.13
N GLU A 710 -52.46 41.22 -5.65
CA GLU A 710 -53.74 41.18 -4.93
C GLU A 710 -53.78 40.06 -3.85
N VAL A 711 -54.45 40.33 -2.72
CA VAL A 711 -54.58 39.44 -1.55
C VAL A 711 -56.04 38.99 -1.40
N PRO A 712 -56.30 37.72 -1.01
CA PRO A 712 -57.44 37.50 -0.11
C PRO A 712 -57.17 36.58 1.10
N LYS A 713 -58.01 36.79 2.13
CA LYS A 713 -57.98 36.21 3.47
C LYS A 713 -58.66 34.82 3.60
N ALA A 714 -58.04 33.98 4.44
CA ALA A 714 -58.58 33.27 5.63
C ALA A 714 -59.87 32.39 5.61
N ALA A 715 -59.71 31.19 6.17
CA ALA A 715 -60.67 30.40 7.00
C ALA A 715 -59.82 29.32 7.76
N SER A 716 -59.71 29.30 9.10
CA SER A 716 -60.54 28.56 10.10
C SER A 716 -60.68 27.04 9.81
N ASP A 717 -60.55 26.09 10.76
CA ASP A 717 -60.62 26.13 12.24
C ASP A 717 -60.08 24.82 12.90
N GLY A 718 -59.90 24.79 14.23
CA GLY A 718 -59.75 23.57 15.08
C GLY A 718 -58.31 23.13 15.46
N SER A 719 -57.84 23.27 16.72
CA SER A 719 -58.07 22.41 17.93
C SER A 719 -57.21 21.12 17.91
N THR A 720 -56.40 20.70 18.92
CA THR A 720 -56.14 21.18 20.31
C THR A 720 -54.94 20.44 20.94
N ASN A 721 -54.42 20.96 22.07
CA ASN A 721 -53.69 20.30 23.18
C ASN A 721 -52.16 20.09 23.12
N ASN A 722 -51.45 21.02 23.75
CA ASN A 722 -50.61 20.84 24.96
C ASN A 722 -49.87 19.51 25.18
N ASN A 723 -48.54 19.59 25.31
CA ASN A 723 -47.91 19.46 26.63
C ASN A 723 -46.51 20.10 26.70
N VAL A 724 -46.09 20.43 27.92
CA VAL A 724 -44.91 21.25 28.24
C VAL A 724 -43.79 20.40 28.86
N ALA A 725 -42.55 20.61 28.43
CA ALA A 725 -41.33 20.26 29.18
C ALA A 725 -40.20 21.28 28.87
N PRO A 726 -39.23 21.51 29.77
CA PRO A 726 -38.57 22.82 29.85
C PRO A 726 -37.13 22.87 29.31
N THR A 727 -36.70 24.11 29.02
CA THR A 727 -35.29 24.50 28.86
C THR A 727 -34.49 24.26 30.16
N ILE A 728 -33.31 23.66 30.05
CA ILE A 728 -32.29 23.65 31.12
C ILE A 728 -30.97 24.18 30.55
N GLN A 729 -30.35 25.11 31.27
CA GLN A 729 -29.01 25.63 30.96
C GLN A 729 -27.94 24.59 31.31
N ILE A 730 -26.96 24.39 30.45
CA ILE A 730 -25.70 23.72 30.82
C ILE A 730 -24.72 24.80 31.28
N MET A 731 -24.34 24.76 32.56
CA MET A 731 -23.22 25.53 33.09
C MET A 731 -21.91 24.81 32.81
N SER A 732 -20.93 25.53 32.26
CA SER A 732 -19.53 25.07 32.22
C SER A 732 -19.00 24.93 33.64
N VAL A 733 -18.37 23.79 33.94
CA VAL A 733 -17.59 23.58 35.16
C VAL A 733 -16.20 23.12 34.75
N ALA A 734 -15.21 24.00 34.92
CA ALA A 734 -13.81 23.62 34.84
C ALA A 734 -13.37 23.01 36.18
N VAL A 735 -12.64 21.90 36.14
CA VAL A 735 -11.95 21.34 37.31
C VAL A 735 -10.47 21.17 36.99
N PHE A 736 -9.67 22.04 37.59
CA PHE A 736 -8.24 21.81 37.77
C PHE A 736 -8.04 20.97 39.04
N LEU A 737 -7.19 19.95 38.98
CA LEU A 737 -6.41 19.43 40.12
C LEU A 737 -5.28 18.55 39.55
N GLY A 738 -4.08 18.66 40.10
CA GLY A 738 -2.91 17.92 39.63
C GLY A 738 -1.93 17.56 40.75
N LEU A 739 -0.90 16.79 40.39
CA LEU A 739 0.16 16.22 41.25
C LEU A 739 -0.36 15.21 42.31
N THR A 740 0.38 14.18 42.75
CA THR A 740 1.85 13.95 42.80
C THR A 740 2.23 12.47 42.62
N THR A 741 3.39 12.22 41.99
CA THR A 741 4.37 11.13 42.24
C THR A 741 3.93 9.80 42.88
N LEU A 742 4.17 8.69 42.16
CA LEU A 742 5.19 7.70 42.56
C LEU A 742 5.72 6.98 41.31
#